data_AF-A0A6M0RKD0-F1
#
_entry.id   AF-A0A6M0RKD0-F1
#
_cell.length_a   1.000
_cell.length_b   1.000
_cell.length_c   1.000
_cell.angle_alpha   90.00
_cell.angle_beta   90.00
_cell.angle_gamma   90.00
#
_symmetry.space_group_name_H-M   'P 1'
#
loop_
_entity.id
_entity.type
_entity.pdbx_description
1 polymer ?
#
loop_
_entity_poly.entity_id
_entity_poly.type
_entity_poly.pdbx_seq_one_letter_code
_entity_poly.pdbx_strand_id
1 'polypeptide(L)'
;MSAPQLEFKVSIDVEMSAAFGGYALELGDEYVATGANSIVPRIEWQVRSNAIPQLERDRLKDLLDLYHGWIAFQWQPYDGWPLALVICKNYEFEELRGEPNPLYNFSATFIEEPGGSCEELRAELDPSLMLDILDGIDDHLTRFTRNQAPFLINNDGVSINSFHEVLGRGGYFPATAGTTEGQAVGVRSAIKAYRITGEQSWLDRAILLAEAIEDYYYVVPPPPAGGNAFDYFYVPHWLINARGSFPTKGIQRNPPISNGRFGEIFTFTNGVATIPGGLLADVYKVYSTDGLLLWPYVYSPLIQGTEYAVNYWVSNLLLEGDRFRIAPDYIQPGGTPLVPTTEGAGTIVLSSNYSGQAIVVYSDYSGPTVGVNEKFEPSPLLRPVGAAESFAAFDVFPWLSEAYDLLFEETGNAKWARARDATIGTAISTATVPNISYFYKKEPFYDIPLRWPGSQVFWIFNNNEGTIERINGGARDQWLRIVTNTPDQPFASMEVQNFATIVQLYDYGTISIEVVCSVDAILEIVLSASTDAFDQSQLYKVFMVAQANVPITRTFNAWDFARYGYGFEVGDYRAGGEQYLVWHPRLADNPVYLYSDSDPDTISESELVEVTAPSTPDSAQISSYLAVRLTLRKTIFAGAGLVLLQNDGRSLGGATNQPPQLYVRVQGGVVTCFITDADDDKYSRDIGPSPNWQLIPAGWVHYVGGTDAVNSQQIKGIEFEPDDDNQTVTVDVLWAGEVPLERIPLPLIIYKGSFVSRVQAAHTIEIGDFKPNNNPFDELPYTPGVWPFTVNTDNGLVEAYRGSPYAAYQSPSFWIKQGNNEAADNVIQFLSDAQTAYFQQHPTGRTGLFAPVLNWASWDTMAVSQEQINKFSWIGEDPNTQWIGYTARTVVEAAYSWYLRPGDAIAQTVAMRALQFLNNDYYLRGQVRPLTDILPAADPVSLYEEPHASALIMKAAIYANLAGGDPTVTWPIIVHTWRHLKSQYIDTISDPMRGSFTAGQPTFQSGGTTYRENFAFWVFEQIEAIVLLYESRSELTIPPCGLTYLGTP
;
A
#
# COMPACT_ATOMS: atom_id res chain seq x y z
N MET A 1 28.00 27.67 -9.82
CA MET A 1 29.23 27.36 -9.05
C MET A 1 30.40 27.37 -10.01
N SER A 2 31.60 27.80 -9.60
CA SER A 2 32.80 27.67 -10.43
C SER A 2 33.14 26.18 -10.59
N ALA A 3 33.50 25.74 -11.80
CA ALA A 3 33.95 24.38 -12.03
C ALA A 3 35.14 24.05 -11.09
N PRO A 4 35.19 22.85 -10.49
CA PRO A 4 36.23 22.48 -9.54
C PRO A 4 37.59 22.44 -10.25
N GLN A 5 38.63 22.92 -9.55
CA GLN A 5 40.00 22.85 -10.05
C GLN A 5 40.62 21.51 -9.67
N LEU A 6 41.09 20.75 -10.66
CA LEU A 6 41.76 19.47 -10.43
C LEU A 6 43.28 19.63 -10.44
N GLU A 7 43.93 18.96 -9.49
CA GLU A 7 45.39 18.88 -9.40
C GLU A 7 45.84 17.42 -9.47
N PHE A 8 46.68 17.12 -10.46
CA PHE A 8 47.31 15.80 -10.57
C PHE A 8 48.63 15.83 -9.81
N LYS A 9 48.79 14.95 -8.82
CA LYS A 9 50.02 14.88 -8.01
C LYS A 9 51.02 13.89 -8.60
N VAL A 10 51.01 13.75 -9.92
CA VAL A 10 51.89 12.88 -10.71
C VAL A 10 52.60 13.70 -11.77
N SER A 11 53.81 13.26 -12.14
CA SER A 11 54.50 13.85 -13.29
C SER A 11 53.74 13.49 -14.55
N ILE A 12 53.24 14.50 -15.27
CA ILE A 12 52.49 14.33 -16.51
C ILE A 12 53.26 14.87 -17.70
N ASP A 13 53.06 14.25 -18.86
CA ASP A 13 53.43 14.73 -20.17
C ASP A 13 52.14 15.12 -20.91
N VAL A 14 52.16 16.25 -21.60
CA VAL A 14 50.96 16.82 -22.25
C VAL A 14 51.28 17.20 -23.68
N GLU A 15 50.52 16.68 -24.63
CA GLU A 15 50.59 17.03 -26.05
C GLU A 15 49.27 17.67 -26.50
N MET A 16 49.33 18.87 -27.08
CA MET A 16 48.16 19.61 -27.56
C MET A 16 48.02 19.43 -29.07
N SER A 17 46.81 19.11 -29.54
CA SER A 17 46.50 19.04 -30.96
C SER A 17 45.18 19.75 -31.28
N ALA A 18 45.10 20.36 -32.47
CA ALA A 18 43.85 20.91 -32.97
C ALA A 18 43.01 19.78 -33.58
N ALA A 19 41.85 19.52 -33.00
CA ALA A 19 40.89 18.54 -33.51
C ALA A 19 39.79 19.24 -34.32
N PHE A 20 39.58 18.76 -35.54
CA PHE A 20 38.42 19.10 -36.36
C PHE A 20 37.43 17.94 -36.29
N GLY A 21 36.23 18.18 -35.78
CA GLY A 21 35.16 17.20 -35.89
C GLY A 21 34.78 17.04 -37.36
N GLY A 22 34.99 15.87 -37.94
CA GLY A 22 34.47 15.51 -39.26
C GLY A 22 33.39 14.45 -39.12
N TYR A 23 32.38 14.49 -40.00
CA TYR A 23 31.44 13.38 -40.17
C TYR A 23 31.42 12.91 -41.62
N ALA A 24 30.99 11.67 -41.78
CA ALA A 24 30.68 11.02 -43.03
C ALA A 24 29.17 10.71 -43.01
N LEU A 25 28.40 11.35 -43.88
CA LEU A 25 26.98 11.05 -44.03
C LEU A 25 26.83 10.05 -45.20
N GLU A 26 26.28 8.87 -44.94
CA GLU A 26 25.80 7.99 -46.02
C GLU A 26 24.47 8.53 -46.55
N LEU A 27 24.49 8.97 -47.81
CA LEU A 27 23.34 9.59 -48.48
C LEU A 27 22.48 8.56 -49.24
N GLY A 28 22.73 7.26 -49.03
CA GLY A 28 22.23 6.16 -49.86
C GLY A 28 23.09 5.94 -51.12
N ASP A 29 22.98 4.74 -51.73
CA ASP A 29 23.72 4.29 -52.92
C ASP A 29 25.26 4.41 -52.84
N GLU A 30 25.85 4.04 -51.70
CA GLU A 30 27.32 4.04 -51.45
C GLU A 30 28.00 5.41 -51.56
N TYR A 31 27.24 6.52 -51.57
CA TYR A 31 27.81 7.87 -51.53
C TYR A 31 28.01 8.36 -50.09
N VAL A 32 29.24 8.79 -49.81
CA VAL A 32 29.64 9.41 -48.55
C VAL A 32 29.98 10.88 -48.77
N ALA A 33 29.23 11.78 -48.13
CA ALA A 33 29.61 13.19 -48.04
C ALA A 33 30.43 13.43 -46.77
N THR A 34 31.63 13.99 -46.92
CA THR A 34 32.48 14.39 -45.78
C THR A 34 32.41 15.90 -45.57
N GLY A 35 31.99 16.32 -44.38
CA GLY A 35 31.91 17.73 -43.96
C GLY A 35 32.53 17.97 -42.58
N ALA A 36 32.93 19.21 -42.31
CA ALA A 36 33.46 19.65 -41.01
C ALA A 36 32.33 20.17 -40.10
N ASN A 37 32.27 19.70 -38.85
CA ASN A 37 31.24 20.01 -37.84
C ASN A 37 31.46 21.31 -37.07
N SER A 38 32.58 21.99 -37.25
CA SER A 38 32.90 23.21 -36.52
C SER A 38 33.83 24.10 -37.32
N ILE A 39 33.55 25.41 -37.34
CA ILE A 39 34.47 26.44 -37.87
C ILE A 39 35.56 26.76 -36.82
N VAL A 40 35.38 26.34 -35.56
CA VAL A 40 36.30 26.58 -34.44
C VAL A 40 37.05 25.28 -34.12
N PRO A 41 38.38 25.20 -34.37
CA PRO A 41 39.18 24.06 -33.93
C PRO A 41 39.14 23.94 -32.40
N ARG A 42 38.85 22.75 -31.89
CA ARG A 42 38.97 22.45 -30.45
C ARG A 42 40.39 22.01 -30.14
N ILE A 43 40.87 22.31 -28.94
CA ILE A 43 42.19 21.87 -28.48
C ILE A 43 42.00 20.57 -27.69
N GLU A 44 42.56 19.48 -28.19
CA GLU A 44 42.67 18.22 -27.45
C GLU A 44 44.03 18.14 -26.76
N TRP A 45 44.01 17.78 -25.47
CA TRP A 45 45.16 17.62 -24.60
C TRP A 45 45.33 16.12 -24.34
N GLN A 46 46.37 15.52 -24.92
CA GLN A 46 46.78 14.16 -24.65
C GLN A 46 47.66 14.16 -23.41
N VAL A 47 47.13 13.67 -22.29
CA VAL A 47 47.79 13.65 -20.98
C VAL A 47 48.31 12.25 -20.70
N ARG A 48 49.58 12.12 -20.34
CA ARG A 48 50.21 10.83 -20.03
C ARG A 48 51.01 10.92 -18.75
N SER A 49 51.09 9.84 -17.99
CA SER A 49 52.04 9.69 -16.89
C SER A 49 52.57 8.26 -16.87
N ASN A 50 53.88 8.12 -16.70
CA ASN A 50 54.52 6.81 -16.66
C ASN A 50 54.84 6.44 -15.20
N ALA A 51 54.62 5.17 -14.85
CA ALA A 51 55.01 4.59 -13.57
C ALA A 51 54.34 5.25 -12.33
N ILE A 52 53.02 5.36 -12.33
CA ILE A 52 52.25 5.82 -11.17
C ILE A 52 52.02 4.68 -10.15
N PRO A 53 52.18 4.91 -8.84
CA PRO A 53 51.84 3.94 -7.80
C PRO A 53 50.33 3.66 -7.72
N GLN A 54 49.94 2.45 -7.30
CA GLN A 54 48.54 2.04 -7.15
C GLN A 54 47.66 3.05 -6.39
N LEU A 55 48.13 3.59 -5.27
CA LEU A 55 47.37 4.56 -4.47
C LEU A 55 46.98 5.81 -5.28
N GLU A 56 47.88 6.29 -6.13
CA GLU A 56 47.62 7.47 -6.94
C GLU A 56 46.83 7.13 -8.21
N ARG A 57 46.95 5.90 -8.73
CA ARG A 57 46.04 5.36 -9.76
C ARG A 57 44.60 5.31 -9.25
N ASP A 58 44.37 4.79 -8.05
CA ASP A 58 43.02 4.68 -7.48
C ASP A 58 42.44 6.08 -7.22
N ARG A 59 43.25 7.00 -6.70
CA ARG A 59 42.84 8.40 -6.53
C ARG A 59 42.52 9.11 -7.85
N LEU A 60 43.35 8.94 -8.90
CA LEU A 60 43.09 9.52 -10.21
C LEU A 60 41.86 8.89 -10.86
N LYS A 61 41.64 7.59 -10.65
CA LYS A 61 40.44 6.90 -11.11
C LYS A 61 39.19 7.44 -10.44
N ASP A 62 39.15 7.52 -9.11
CA ASP A 62 38.00 8.07 -8.37
C ASP A 62 37.71 9.52 -8.79
N LEU A 63 38.77 10.30 -9.01
CA LEU A 63 38.66 11.67 -9.49
C LEU A 63 38.09 11.71 -10.91
N LEU A 64 38.70 11.00 -11.85
CA LEU A 64 38.28 11.04 -13.25
C LEU A 64 36.94 10.35 -13.48
N ASP A 65 36.54 9.34 -12.70
CA ASP A 65 35.19 8.76 -12.77
C ASP A 65 34.10 9.79 -12.48
N LEU A 66 34.39 10.78 -11.62
CA LEU A 66 33.48 11.90 -11.35
C LEU A 66 33.42 12.92 -12.49
N TYR A 67 34.45 12.99 -13.35
CA TYR A 67 34.62 14.01 -14.39
C TYR A 67 34.72 13.44 -15.83
N HIS A 68 34.59 12.14 -15.99
CA HIS A 68 34.65 11.44 -17.26
C HIS A 68 33.35 11.68 -18.04
N GLY A 69 33.48 12.04 -19.31
CA GLY A 69 32.38 12.54 -20.14
C GLY A 69 32.34 14.06 -20.21
N TRP A 70 31.18 14.68 -19.94
CA TRP A 70 30.94 16.11 -20.17
C TRP A 70 31.06 16.99 -18.92
N ILE A 71 31.49 16.47 -17.78
CA ILE A 71 31.60 17.30 -16.56
C ILE A 71 32.90 18.08 -16.63
N ALA A 72 32.79 19.37 -16.97
CA ALA A 72 33.94 20.24 -17.11
C ALA A 72 34.59 20.53 -15.74
N PHE A 73 35.91 20.53 -15.73
CA PHE A 73 36.72 20.92 -14.59
C PHE A 73 37.80 21.90 -15.02
N GLN A 74 38.24 22.72 -14.08
CA GLN A 74 39.38 23.61 -14.33
C GLN A 74 40.66 22.80 -14.18
N TRP A 75 41.52 22.86 -15.18
CA TRP A 75 42.77 22.13 -15.15
C TRP A 75 43.87 22.91 -15.82
N GLN A 76 45.06 22.84 -15.21
CA GLN A 76 46.29 23.31 -15.81
C GLN A 76 47.34 22.23 -15.60
N PRO A 77 48.18 21.96 -16.61
CA PRO A 77 49.17 20.89 -16.51
C PRO A 77 50.32 21.24 -15.56
N TYR A 78 50.68 22.52 -15.47
CA TYR A 78 51.76 23.02 -14.62
C TYR A 78 51.46 24.43 -14.13
N ASP A 79 52.05 24.82 -12.99
CA ASP A 79 51.97 26.18 -12.49
C ASP A 79 52.50 27.19 -13.52
N GLY A 80 51.69 28.19 -13.87
CA GLY A 80 52.00 29.21 -14.86
C GLY A 80 51.48 28.94 -16.27
N TRP A 81 50.89 27.76 -16.54
CA TRP A 81 50.07 27.53 -17.73
C TRP A 81 48.67 28.13 -17.55
N PRO A 82 47.97 28.48 -18.65
CA PRO A 82 46.61 28.96 -18.53
C PRO A 82 45.71 27.88 -17.92
N LEU A 83 44.94 28.25 -16.90
CA LEU A 83 43.90 27.42 -16.35
C LEU A 83 42.78 27.28 -17.40
N ALA A 84 42.67 26.10 -17.97
CA ALA A 84 41.70 25.77 -19.01
C ALA A 84 40.47 25.10 -18.38
N LEU A 85 39.30 25.40 -18.92
CA LEU A 85 38.11 24.60 -18.66
C LEU A 85 38.16 23.40 -19.60
N VAL A 86 38.25 22.19 -19.08
CA VAL A 86 38.40 20.98 -19.89
C VAL A 86 37.41 19.91 -19.49
N ILE A 87 37.10 19.00 -20.40
CA ILE A 87 36.34 17.76 -20.13
C ILE A 87 37.23 16.54 -20.33
N CYS A 88 37.01 15.46 -19.58
CA CYS A 88 37.74 14.20 -19.78
C CYS A 88 37.00 13.29 -20.77
N LYS A 89 37.46 13.26 -22.03
CA LYS A 89 36.88 12.45 -23.12
C LYS A 89 37.05 10.95 -22.87
N ASN A 90 38.25 10.56 -22.47
CA ASN A 90 38.59 9.19 -22.11
C ASN A 90 39.81 9.19 -21.19
N TYR A 91 39.97 8.10 -20.45
CA TYR A 91 41.20 7.81 -19.72
C TYR A 91 41.39 6.29 -19.57
N GLU A 92 42.63 5.86 -19.39
CA GLU A 92 42.97 4.46 -19.19
C GLU A 92 44.18 4.31 -18.27
N PHE A 93 44.28 3.12 -17.66
CA PHE A 93 45.44 2.72 -16.88
C PHE A 93 45.95 1.37 -17.39
N GLU A 94 47.24 1.28 -17.71
CA GLU A 94 47.91 0.05 -18.15
C GLU A 94 48.93 -0.38 -17.09
N GLU A 95 48.88 -1.63 -16.63
CA GLU A 95 49.83 -2.14 -15.62
C GLU A 95 51.23 -2.30 -16.22
N LEU A 96 52.21 -1.60 -15.65
CA LEU A 96 53.63 -1.67 -16.03
C LEU A 96 54.39 -2.77 -15.29
N ARG A 97 54.07 -2.96 -14.01
CA ARG A 97 54.77 -3.87 -13.10
C ARG A 97 53.83 -4.29 -11.99
N GLY A 98 53.73 -5.60 -11.72
CA GLY A 98 52.93 -6.13 -10.61
C GLY A 98 53.65 -6.15 -9.24
N GLU A 99 53.05 -6.86 -8.29
CA GLU A 99 53.43 -6.96 -6.87
C GLU A 99 54.94 -7.18 -6.59
N PRO A 100 55.50 -6.66 -5.49
CA PRO A 100 54.82 -6.08 -4.31
C PRO A 100 54.54 -4.57 -4.38
N ASN A 101 54.84 -3.91 -5.51
CA ASN A 101 54.63 -2.46 -5.68
C ASN A 101 54.10 -2.21 -7.10
N PRO A 102 52.78 -2.31 -7.31
CA PRO A 102 52.20 -2.16 -8.63
C PRO A 102 52.42 -0.74 -9.19
N LEU A 103 52.86 -0.67 -10.45
CA LEU A 103 53.03 0.58 -11.20
C LEU A 103 52.16 0.55 -12.45
N TYR A 104 51.58 1.69 -12.81
CA TYR A 104 50.72 1.85 -13.98
C TYR A 104 51.21 2.95 -14.91
N ASN A 105 50.95 2.84 -16.20
CA ASN A 105 50.86 3.97 -17.12
C ASN A 105 49.46 4.57 -17.02
N PHE A 106 49.38 5.88 -17.15
CA PHE A 106 48.14 6.63 -17.24
C PHE A 106 48.11 7.37 -18.58
N SER A 107 46.98 7.30 -19.28
CA SER A 107 46.68 8.12 -20.46
C SER A 107 45.28 8.70 -20.32
N ALA A 108 45.10 9.95 -20.75
CA ALA A 108 43.82 10.63 -20.81
C ALA A 108 43.76 11.58 -22.01
N THR A 109 42.58 11.78 -22.57
CA THR A 109 42.31 12.87 -23.53
C THR A 109 41.41 13.90 -22.87
N PHE A 110 41.89 15.14 -22.72
CA PHE A 110 41.05 16.26 -22.33
C PHE A 110 40.73 17.15 -23.52
N ILE A 111 39.54 17.76 -23.53
CA ILE A 111 39.14 18.69 -24.58
C ILE A 111 38.92 20.06 -23.93
N GLU A 112 39.58 21.09 -24.45
CA GLU A 112 39.40 22.47 -24.00
C GLU A 112 38.07 23.03 -24.47
N GLU A 113 37.36 23.66 -23.54
CA GLU A 113 36.07 24.27 -23.79
C GLU A 113 36.19 25.75 -24.18
N PRO A 114 35.71 26.15 -25.36
CA PRO A 114 35.77 27.54 -25.79
C PRO A 114 34.86 28.42 -24.92
N GLY A 115 35.44 29.36 -24.17
CA GLY A 115 34.68 30.31 -23.35
C GLY A 115 33.77 31.23 -24.17
N GLY A 116 32.49 31.33 -23.78
CA GLY A 116 31.47 32.21 -24.39
C GLY A 116 30.04 31.85 -23.94
N SER A 117 29.05 32.71 -24.20
CA SER A 117 27.63 32.38 -24.01
C SER A 117 27.04 31.84 -25.31
N CYS A 118 26.49 30.64 -25.29
CA CYS A 118 25.92 29.98 -26.47
C CYS A 118 24.47 30.42 -26.69
N GLU A 119 24.23 31.72 -26.76
CA GLU A 119 22.89 32.29 -26.98
C GLU A 119 22.25 31.85 -28.29
N GLU A 120 23.05 31.46 -29.29
CA GLU A 120 22.55 30.84 -30.52
C GLU A 120 21.77 29.54 -30.26
N LEU A 121 22.04 28.82 -29.16
CA LEU A 121 21.28 27.62 -28.79
C LEU A 121 19.85 27.93 -28.37
N ARG A 122 19.57 29.17 -27.94
CA ARG A 122 18.20 29.61 -27.66
C ARG A 122 17.33 29.55 -28.91
N ALA A 123 17.93 29.61 -30.11
CA ALA A 123 17.21 29.45 -31.37
C ALA A 123 16.60 28.05 -31.58
N GLU A 124 17.04 27.02 -30.85
CA GLU A 124 16.38 25.70 -30.83
C GLU A 124 14.94 25.79 -30.27
N LEU A 125 14.71 26.76 -29.40
CA LEU A 125 13.44 27.04 -28.73
C LEU A 125 12.68 28.14 -29.48
N ASP A 126 12.37 27.88 -30.77
CA ASP A 126 11.63 28.82 -31.61
C ASP A 126 10.20 29.06 -31.10
N PRO A 127 9.87 30.28 -30.64
CA PRO A 127 8.52 30.58 -30.15
C PRO A 127 7.45 30.49 -31.24
N SER A 128 7.79 30.74 -32.51
CA SER A 128 6.84 30.68 -33.62
C SER A 128 6.40 29.24 -33.85
N LEU A 129 7.37 28.31 -33.86
CA LEU A 129 7.10 26.88 -33.95
C LEU A 129 6.24 26.37 -32.78
N MET A 130 6.46 26.88 -31.56
CA MET A 130 5.63 26.50 -30.40
C MET A 130 4.16 26.93 -30.60
N LEU A 131 3.93 28.15 -31.10
CA LEU A 131 2.58 28.63 -31.40
C LEU A 131 1.95 27.83 -32.56
N ASP A 132 2.69 27.56 -33.63
CA ASP A 132 2.22 26.73 -34.76
C ASP A 132 1.84 25.31 -34.32
N ILE A 133 2.59 24.74 -33.37
CA ILE A 133 2.28 23.44 -32.77
C ILE A 133 1.00 23.54 -31.93
N LEU A 134 0.83 24.59 -31.11
CA LEU A 134 -0.40 24.79 -30.34
C LEU A 134 -1.62 24.93 -31.24
N ASP A 135 -1.52 25.70 -32.33
CA ASP A 135 -2.60 25.83 -33.31
C ASP A 135 -2.96 24.47 -33.94
N GLY A 136 -1.96 23.67 -34.30
CA GLY A 136 -2.20 22.33 -34.82
C GLY A 136 -2.83 21.38 -33.80
N ILE A 137 -2.46 21.49 -32.51
CA ILE A 137 -3.10 20.72 -31.43
C ILE A 137 -4.56 21.15 -31.27
N ASP A 138 -4.86 22.45 -31.30
CA ASP A 138 -6.23 22.93 -31.19
C ASP A 138 -7.10 22.46 -32.37
N ASP A 139 -6.56 22.49 -33.60
CA ASP A 139 -7.16 21.90 -34.79
C ASP A 139 -7.47 20.40 -34.59
N HIS A 140 -6.52 19.65 -34.01
CA HIS A 140 -6.67 18.21 -33.74
C HIS A 140 -7.74 17.96 -32.68
N LEU A 141 -7.68 18.66 -31.55
CA LEU A 141 -8.66 18.53 -30.48
C LEU A 141 -10.06 18.91 -30.97
N THR A 142 -10.21 19.99 -31.75
CA THR A 142 -11.49 20.37 -32.37
C THR A 142 -12.03 19.28 -33.28
N ARG A 143 -11.19 18.70 -34.14
CA ARG A 143 -11.58 17.62 -35.06
C ARG A 143 -12.04 16.36 -34.33
N PHE A 144 -11.48 16.10 -33.16
CA PHE A 144 -11.77 14.93 -32.33
C PHE A 144 -12.57 15.28 -31.06
N THR A 145 -13.23 16.44 -31.04
CA THR A 145 -14.37 16.73 -30.16
C THR A 145 -15.65 16.30 -30.87
N ARG A 146 -16.13 15.08 -30.59
CA ARG A 146 -17.29 14.46 -31.26
C ARG A 146 -17.78 13.22 -30.52
N ASN A 147 -19.01 12.79 -30.80
CA ASN A 147 -19.60 11.57 -30.19
C ASN A 147 -19.29 10.26 -30.95
N GLN A 148 -18.61 10.33 -32.09
CA GLN A 148 -18.28 9.16 -32.90
C GLN A 148 -16.81 8.77 -32.75
N ALA A 149 -16.56 7.51 -32.37
CA ALA A 149 -15.22 6.96 -32.25
C ALA A 149 -14.47 6.96 -33.61
N PRO A 150 -13.15 7.16 -33.62
CA PRO A 150 -12.32 7.55 -32.47
C PRO A 150 -12.50 9.04 -32.13
N PHE A 151 -12.38 9.43 -30.86
CA PHE A 151 -12.45 10.82 -30.39
C PHE A 151 -11.62 10.99 -29.12
N LEU A 152 -11.30 12.24 -28.74
CA LEU A 152 -10.60 12.57 -27.49
C LEU A 152 -11.52 13.22 -26.46
N ILE A 153 -12.51 14.00 -26.93
CA ILE A 153 -13.51 14.67 -26.12
C ILE A 153 -14.86 14.42 -26.78
N ASN A 154 -15.91 14.11 -26.02
CA ASN A 154 -17.26 14.04 -26.58
C ASN A 154 -17.90 15.45 -26.69
N ASN A 155 -19.07 15.57 -27.30
CA ASN A 155 -19.75 16.86 -27.48
C ASN A 155 -20.20 17.50 -26.16
N ASP A 156 -20.30 16.71 -25.10
CA ASP A 156 -20.65 17.18 -23.75
C ASP A 156 -19.41 17.62 -22.96
N GLY A 157 -18.22 17.61 -23.58
CA GLY A 157 -16.98 18.04 -22.96
C GLY A 157 -16.29 16.97 -22.12
N VAL A 158 -16.74 15.71 -22.11
CA VAL A 158 -16.09 14.64 -21.36
C VAL A 158 -14.94 14.06 -22.16
N SER A 159 -13.74 14.08 -21.58
CA SER A 159 -12.53 13.48 -22.18
C SER A 159 -12.50 11.96 -21.99
N ILE A 160 -12.03 11.23 -23.00
CA ILE A 160 -11.83 9.78 -22.93
C ILE A 160 -10.37 9.46 -22.60
N ASN A 161 -10.15 8.40 -21.84
CA ASN A 161 -8.80 7.93 -21.52
C ASN A 161 -8.03 7.54 -22.79
N SER A 162 -8.59 6.62 -23.60
CA SER A 162 -7.95 6.14 -24.83
C SER A 162 -8.76 6.47 -26.09
N PHE A 163 -8.05 6.93 -27.13
CA PHE A 163 -8.61 7.26 -28.43
C PHE A 163 -9.25 6.08 -29.15
N HIS A 164 -8.89 4.84 -28.78
CA HIS A 164 -9.44 3.60 -29.34
C HIS A 164 -9.77 2.56 -28.26
N GLU A 165 -9.97 1.29 -28.63
CA GLU A 165 -10.40 0.22 -27.71
C GLU A 165 -9.21 -0.39 -26.96
N VAL A 166 -8.57 0.43 -26.11
CA VAL A 166 -7.56 -0.03 -25.15
C VAL A 166 -8.16 -0.07 -23.76
N LEU A 167 -8.09 -1.23 -23.12
CA LEU A 167 -8.54 -1.39 -21.75
C LEU A 167 -7.70 -0.54 -20.79
N GLY A 168 -8.35 0.13 -19.84
CA GLY A 168 -7.66 0.95 -18.86
C GLY A 168 -6.94 0.10 -17.82
N ARG A 169 -5.69 0.47 -17.49
CA ARG A 169 -4.84 -0.19 -16.48
C ARG A 169 -4.86 -1.72 -16.59
N GLY A 170 -4.60 -2.25 -17.78
CA GLY A 170 -4.53 -3.70 -18.00
C GLY A 170 -5.87 -4.44 -17.91
N GLY A 171 -7.02 -3.74 -17.98
CA GLY A 171 -8.34 -4.38 -17.86
C GLY A 171 -9.09 -4.07 -16.56
N TYR A 172 -8.55 -3.19 -15.73
CA TYR A 172 -9.22 -2.74 -14.49
C TYR A 172 -10.52 -1.98 -14.78
N PHE A 173 -10.57 -1.17 -15.84
CA PHE A 173 -11.78 -0.45 -16.27
C PHE A 173 -11.94 -0.46 -17.81
N PRO A 174 -13.18 -0.29 -18.33
CA PRO A 174 -13.45 -0.42 -19.77
C PRO A 174 -12.75 0.66 -20.61
N ALA A 175 -12.51 0.36 -21.89
CA ALA A 175 -11.90 1.28 -22.84
C ALA A 175 -12.72 2.56 -23.12
N THR A 176 -13.96 2.59 -22.64
CA THR A 176 -14.90 3.70 -22.78
C THR A 176 -14.74 4.77 -21.70
N ALA A 177 -13.92 4.50 -20.69
CA ALA A 177 -13.75 5.36 -19.53
C ALA A 177 -13.05 6.69 -19.87
N GLY A 178 -13.50 7.76 -19.24
CA GLY A 178 -12.76 8.99 -19.00
C GLY A 178 -12.35 9.08 -17.54
N THR A 179 -11.31 9.87 -17.26
CA THR A 179 -10.82 10.09 -15.89
C THR A 179 -10.90 11.56 -15.51
N THR A 180 -11.13 11.87 -14.23
CA THR A 180 -11.10 13.26 -13.74
C THR A 180 -9.70 13.86 -13.88
N GLU A 181 -8.66 13.06 -13.74
CA GLU A 181 -7.25 13.44 -13.93
C GLU A 181 -7.05 14.04 -15.33
N GLY A 182 -7.47 13.31 -16.37
CA GLY A 182 -7.41 13.78 -17.76
C GLY A 182 -8.25 15.04 -17.96
N GLN A 183 -9.43 15.09 -17.37
CA GLN A 183 -10.35 16.22 -17.46
C GLN A 183 -9.76 17.49 -16.81
N ALA A 184 -9.20 17.38 -15.60
CA ALA A 184 -8.63 18.48 -14.82
C ALA A 184 -7.42 19.10 -15.52
N VAL A 185 -6.49 18.27 -16.01
CA VAL A 185 -5.34 18.76 -16.78
C VAL A 185 -5.80 19.30 -18.15
N GLY A 186 -6.87 18.78 -18.72
CA GLY A 186 -7.53 19.36 -19.91
C GLY A 186 -7.99 20.79 -19.70
N VAL A 187 -8.72 21.07 -18.62
CA VAL A 187 -9.16 22.44 -18.28
C VAL A 187 -7.94 23.35 -18.10
N ARG A 188 -6.97 22.91 -17.28
CA ARG A 188 -5.80 23.70 -16.92
C ARG A 188 -4.90 24.01 -18.13
N SER A 189 -4.68 23.02 -18.99
CA SER A 189 -3.87 23.17 -20.20
C SER A 189 -4.53 24.10 -21.22
N ALA A 190 -5.84 23.96 -21.44
CA ALA A 190 -6.59 24.80 -22.37
C ALA A 190 -6.60 26.28 -21.94
N ILE A 191 -6.85 26.57 -20.66
CA ILE A 191 -6.85 27.97 -20.17
C ILE A 191 -5.45 28.59 -20.20
N LYS A 192 -4.40 27.78 -19.95
CA LYS A 192 -3.00 28.21 -20.09
C LYS A 192 -2.63 28.49 -21.56
N ALA A 193 -3.08 27.66 -22.48
CA ALA A 193 -2.89 27.88 -23.92
C ALA A 193 -3.60 29.16 -24.39
N TYR A 194 -4.82 29.44 -23.91
CA TYR A 194 -5.54 30.69 -24.20
C TYR A 194 -4.73 31.92 -23.78
N ARG A 195 -4.11 31.91 -22.58
CA ARG A 195 -3.33 33.07 -22.08
C ARG A 195 -2.17 33.45 -22.98
N ILE A 196 -1.54 32.47 -23.63
CA ILE A 196 -0.36 32.73 -24.48
C ILE A 196 -0.69 32.94 -25.96
N THR A 197 -1.75 32.29 -26.46
CA THR A 197 -2.17 32.39 -27.87
C THR A 197 -3.15 33.53 -28.10
N GLY A 198 -4.02 33.80 -27.12
CA GLY A 198 -5.18 34.70 -27.27
C GLY A 198 -6.32 34.10 -28.11
N GLU A 199 -6.23 32.84 -28.53
CA GLU A 199 -7.21 32.22 -29.43
C GLU A 199 -8.45 31.74 -28.65
N GLN A 200 -9.62 32.23 -29.06
CA GLN A 200 -10.88 32.01 -28.34
C GLN A 200 -11.28 30.53 -28.23
N SER A 201 -10.90 29.71 -29.20
CA SER A 201 -11.15 28.26 -29.21
C SER A 201 -10.57 27.55 -27.98
N TRP A 202 -9.42 28.01 -27.48
CA TRP A 202 -8.83 27.48 -26.24
C TRP A 202 -9.64 27.83 -25.00
N LEU A 203 -10.14 29.07 -24.90
CA LEU A 203 -11.00 29.50 -23.79
C LEU A 203 -12.34 28.75 -23.82
N ASP A 204 -12.96 28.63 -24.99
CA ASP A 204 -14.21 27.90 -25.17
C ASP A 204 -14.05 26.42 -24.79
N ARG A 205 -12.91 25.81 -25.15
CA ARG A 205 -12.56 24.44 -24.76
C ARG A 205 -12.37 24.31 -23.25
N ALA A 206 -11.65 25.25 -22.61
CA ALA A 206 -11.45 25.23 -21.17
C ALA A 206 -12.78 25.30 -20.41
N ILE A 207 -13.70 26.16 -20.86
CA ILE A 207 -15.05 26.29 -20.29
C ILE A 207 -15.84 25.00 -20.50
N LEU A 208 -15.86 24.46 -21.73
CA LEU A 208 -16.56 23.22 -22.05
C LEU A 208 -16.10 22.05 -21.16
N LEU A 209 -14.79 21.88 -21.01
CA LEU A 209 -14.22 20.83 -20.17
C LEU A 209 -14.57 21.04 -18.69
N ALA A 210 -14.56 22.28 -18.20
CA ALA A 210 -14.85 22.57 -16.80
C ALA A 210 -16.34 22.42 -16.46
N GLU A 211 -17.24 22.80 -17.37
CA GLU A 211 -18.68 22.57 -17.23
C GLU A 211 -19.01 21.08 -17.21
N ALA A 212 -18.31 20.27 -18.02
CA ALA A 212 -18.46 18.82 -17.97
C ALA A 212 -18.10 18.21 -16.61
N ILE A 213 -17.11 18.76 -15.89
CA ILE A 213 -16.78 18.32 -14.52
C ILE A 213 -17.96 18.58 -13.58
N GLU A 214 -18.47 19.82 -13.58
CA GLU A 214 -19.59 20.24 -12.74
C GLU A 214 -20.86 19.42 -13.01
N ASP A 215 -21.15 19.14 -14.29
CA ASP A 215 -22.39 18.48 -14.70
C ASP A 215 -22.34 16.95 -14.52
N TYR A 216 -21.18 16.32 -14.72
CA TYR A 216 -21.10 14.86 -14.81
C TYR A 216 -20.22 14.19 -13.76
N TYR A 217 -19.21 14.86 -13.22
CA TYR A 217 -18.25 14.24 -12.29
C TYR A 217 -18.64 14.42 -10.83
N TYR A 218 -19.30 15.51 -10.45
CA TYR A 218 -19.78 15.68 -9.06
C TYR A 218 -21.08 14.91 -8.80
N VAL A 219 -21.24 14.43 -7.56
CA VAL A 219 -22.49 13.84 -7.05
C VAL A 219 -23.33 14.84 -6.26
N VAL A 220 -22.67 15.85 -5.68
CA VAL A 220 -23.32 16.98 -5.01
C VAL A 220 -23.36 18.18 -5.94
N PRO A 221 -24.42 19.02 -5.87
CA PRO A 221 -24.45 20.27 -6.63
C PRO A 221 -23.27 21.18 -6.28
N PRO A 222 -22.91 22.12 -7.17
CA PRO A 222 -21.88 23.11 -6.90
C PRO A 222 -22.15 23.88 -5.60
N PRO A 223 -21.11 24.30 -4.84
CA PRO A 223 -21.28 25.01 -3.58
C PRO A 223 -22.20 26.23 -3.72
N PRO A 224 -23.23 26.37 -2.86
CA PRO A 224 -24.22 27.43 -2.98
C PRO A 224 -23.58 28.81 -2.80
N ALA A 225 -24.19 29.84 -3.40
CA ALA A 225 -23.67 31.21 -3.38
C ALA A 225 -23.68 31.89 -1.99
N GLY A 226 -24.25 31.24 -0.96
CA GLY A 226 -24.25 31.71 0.42
C GLY A 226 -23.75 30.62 1.36
N GLY A 227 -22.56 30.80 1.93
CA GLY A 227 -21.89 29.85 2.82
C GLY A 227 -20.36 29.98 2.69
N ASN A 228 -19.61 29.42 3.64
CA ASN A 228 -18.18 29.27 3.49
C ASN A 228 -17.90 28.03 2.63
N ALA A 229 -17.26 28.21 1.47
CA ALA A 229 -16.97 27.12 0.55
C ALA A 229 -16.06 26.05 1.16
N PHE A 230 -15.25 26.41 2.18
CA PHE A 230 -14.42 25.47 2.93
C PHE A 230 -15.21 24.46 3.78
N ASP A 231 -16.51 24.70 4.01
CA ASP A 231 -17.37 23.80 4.79
C ASP A 231 -17.98 22.65 3.94
N TYR A 232 -17.63 22.57 2.65
CA TYR A 232 -18.19 21.60 1.70
C TYR A 232 -17.12 20.63 1.18
N PHE A 233 -17.33 19.33 1.38
CA PHE A 233 -16.57 18.31 0.66
C PHE A 233 -17.00 18.28 -0.80
N TYR A 234 -16.09 18.69 -1.68
CA TYR A 234 -16.32 18.86 -3.10
C TYR A 234 -15.41 17.90 -3.88
N VAL A 235 -15.85 16.64 -3.95
CA VAL A 235 -15.07 15.51 -4.50
C VAL A 235 -15.64 15.10 -5.87
N PRO A 236 -14.90 15.32 -6.98
CA PRO A 236 -15.31 14.83 -8.29
C PRO A 236 -15.04 13.33 -8.41
N HIS A 237 -16.01 12.55 -8.89
CA HIS A 237 -15.83 11.11 -9.01
C HIS A 237 -14.87 10.75 -10.15
N TRP A 238 -13.86 9.92 -9.92
CA TRP A 238 -12.69 9.75 -10.79
C TRP A 238 -13.00 9.10 -12.14
N LEU A 239 -14.01 8.23 -12.23
CA LEU A 239 -14.32 7.50 -13.47
C LEU A 239 -15.71 7.84 -14.02
N ILE A 240 -15.72 8.15 -15.30
CA ILE A 240 -16.95 8.41 -16.05
C ILE A 240 -16.95 7.63 -17.34
N ASN A 241 -18.12 7.19 -17.80
CA ASN A 241 -18.22 6.53 -19.09
C ASN A 241 -18.29 7.56 -20.23
N ALA A 242 -17.19 7.82 -20.91
CA ALA A 242 -17.13 8.81 -21.98
C ALA A 242 -17.73 8.31 -23.32
N ARG A 243 -17.76 6.99 -23.57
CA ARG A 243 -18.06 6.42 -24.89
C ARG A 243 -18.92 5.15 -24.86
N GLY A 244 -20.17 5.24 -25.31
CA GLY A 244 -21.02 4.06 -25.51
C GLY A 244 -21.39 3.37 -24.19
N SER A 245 -22.55 2.71 -24.15
CA SER A 245 -23.00 2.05 -22.92
C SER A 245 -22.35 0.69 -22.73
N PHE A 246 -22.10 0.28 -21.49
CA PHE A 246 -21.57 -1.04 -21.16
C PHE A 246 -22.31 -1.70 -19.98
N PRO A 247 -22.39 -3.05 -19.93
CA PRO A 247 -22.98 -3.76 -18.80
C PRO A 247 -22.01 -3.85 -17.62
N THR A 248 -22.54 -3.70 -16.40
CA THR A 248 -21.77 -3.86 -15.17
C THR A 248 -21.65 -5.33 -14.74
N LYS A 249 -20.72 -5.61 -13.82
CA LYS A 249 -20.38 -6.95 -13.35
C LYS A 249 -21.11 -7.28 -12.04
N GLY A 250 -21.86 -8.37 -12.07
CA GLY A 250 -22.47 -9.03 -10.92
C GLY A 250 -23.81 -8.43 -10.46
N ILE A 251 -24.43 -9.15 -9.52
CA ILE A 251 -25.63 -8.69 -8.81
C ILE A 251 -25.22 -7.57 -7.86
N GLN A 252 -25.89 -6.42 -7.97
CA GLN A 252 -25.68 -5.27 -7.09
C GLN A 252 -26.29 -5.55 -5.71
N ARG A 253 -25.45 -5.57 -4.68
CA ARG A 253 -25.82 -5.75 -3.27
C ARG A 253 -25.42 -4.52 -2.46
N ASN A 254 -26.04 -4.38 -1.29
CA ASN A 254 -25.63 -3.39 -0.28
C ASN A 254 -25.16 -4.16 0.97
N PRO A 255 -23.90 -4.00 1.41
CA PRO A 255 -22.85 -3.15 0.86
C PRO A 255 -22.28 -3.65 -0.50
N PRO A 256 -21.76 -2.75 -1.37
CA PRO A 256 -21.20 -3.12 -2.68
C PRO A 256 -20.08 -4.14 -2.62
N ILE A 257 -19.35 -4.25 -1.50
CA ILE A 257 -18.29 -5.26 -1.27
C ILE A 257 -18.79 -6.70 -1.48
N SER A 258 -20.10 -6.95 -1.37
CA SER A 258 -20.72 -8.26 -1.62
C SER A 258 -21.32 -8.41 -3.01
N ASN A 259 -20.95 -7.56 -3.96
CA ASN A 259 -21.29 -7.77 -5.37
C ASN A 259 -20.62 -9.05 -5.87
N GLY A 260 -21.36 -9.87 -6.64
CA GLY A 260 -20.86 -11.13 -7.18
C GLY A 260 -21.80 -12.32 -6.95
N ARG A 261 -21.34 -13.49 -7.38
CA ARG A 261 -22.03 -14.79 -7.26
C ARG A 261 -21.25 -15.67 -6.29
N PHE A 262 -21.96 -16.17 -5.27
CA PHE A 262 -21.37 -16.95 -4.18
C PHE A 262 -22.21 -18.21 -3.93
N GLY A 263 -21.55 -19.30 -3.53
CA GLY A 263 -22.22 -20.54 -3.15
C GLY A 263 -22.84 -21.35 -4.31
N GLU A 264 -22.63 -20.95 -5.56
CA GLU A 264 -23.15 -21.67 -6.73
C GLU A 264 -22.26 -22.87 -7.08
N ILE A 265 -22.87 -24.05 -7.21
CA ILE A 265 -22.16 -25.33 -7.43
C ILE A 265 -22.21 -25.71 -8.91
N PHE A 266 -21.05 -26.03 -9.47
CA PHE A 266 -20.90 -26.51 -10.84
C PHE A 266 -20.21 -27.88 -10.90
N THR A 267 -20.51 -28.65 -11.93
CA THR A 267 -19.88 -29.97 -12.15
C THR A 267 -18.69 -29.81 -13.10
N PHE A 268 -17.50 -30.13 -12.61
CA PHE A 268 -16.28 -30.20 -13.40
C PHE A 268 -16.08 -31.61 -13.96
N THR A 269 -15.65 -31.70 -15.22
CA THR A 269 -15.20 -32.94 -15.86
C THR A 269 -13.81 -32.69 -16.44
N ASN A 270 -12.80 -33.42 -15.97
CA ASN A 270 -11.40 -33.26 -16.37
C ASN A 270 -10.91 -31.80 -16.28
N GLY A 271 -11.26 -31.11 -15.19
CA GLY A 271 -10.87 -29.73 -14.93
C GLY A 271 -11.72 -28.69 -15.66
N VAL A 272 -12.76 -29.07 -16.41
CA VAL A 272 -13.60 -28.13 -17.18
C VAL A 272 -15.02 -28.09 -16.64
N ALA A 273 -15.55 -26.88 -16.44
CA ALA A 273 -16.97 -26.63 -16.17
C ALA A 273 -17.51 -25.52 -17.09
N THR A 274 -18.84 -25.37 -17.13
CA THR A 274 -19.49 -24.30 -17.90
C THR A 274 -20.58 -23.65 -17.05
N ILE A 275 -20.47 -22.34 -16.89
CA ILE A 275 -21.53 -21.50 -16.35
C ILE A 275 -22.53 -21.22 -17.49
N PRO A 276 -23.81 -21.59 -17.34
CA PRO A 276 -24.82 -21.40 -18.38
C PRO A 276 -25.14 -19.92 -18.61
N GLY A 277 -25.62 -19.59 -19.81
CA GLY A 277 -26.10 -18.24 -20.16
C GLY A 277 -25.08 -17.36 -20.87
N GLY A 278 -23.79 -17.72 -20.87
CA GLY A 278 -22.76 -17.01 -21.65
C GLY A 278 -22.47 -15.58 -21.17
N LEU A 279 -22.85 -15.25 -19.93
CA LEU A 279 -22.68 -13.93 -19.32
C LEU A 279 -21.45 -13.83 -18.41
N LEU A 280 -20.66 -14.91 -18.27
CA LEU A 280 -19.48 -14.95 -17.39
C LEU A 280 -18.54 -13.78 -17.71
N ALA A 281 -18.24 -12.97 -16.71
CA ALA A 281 -17.27 -11.87 -16.80
C ALA A 281 -15.92 -12.34 -16.25
N ASP A 282 -15.84 -12.59 -14.94
CA ASP A 282 -14.61 -13.01 -14.25
C ASP A 282 -14.83 -14.20 -13.33
N VAL A 283 -13.79 -15.02 -13.15
CA VAL A 283 -13.74 -16.10 -12.14
C VAL A 283 -12.68 -15.76 -11.11
N TYR A 284 -13.07 -15.71 -9.84
CA TYR A 284 -12.17 -15.34 -8.75
C TYR A 284 -11.66 -16.54 -7.97
N LYS A 285 -12.53 -17.55 -7.79
CA LYS A 285 -12.20 -18.74 -7.00
C LYS A 285 -13.02 -19.94 -7.40
N VAL A 286 -12.42 -21.12 -7.29
CA VAL A 286 -13.11 -22.42 -7.38
C VAL A 286 -12.69 -23.24 -6.17
N TYR A 287 -13.63 -23.78 -5.41
CA TYR A 287 -13.31 -24.52 -4.19
C TYR A 287 -14.29 -25.66 -3.91
N SER A 288 -13.89 -26.59 -3.05
CA SER A 288 -14.67 -27.80 -2.73
C SER A 288 -16.01 -27.46 -2.05
N THR A 289 -17.00 -28.36 -2.12
CA THR A 289 -18.37 -28.12 -1.62
C THR A 289 -18.48 -28.02 -0.09
N ASP A 290 -17.48 -28.49 0.64
CA ASP A 290 -17.32 -28.30 2.07
C ASP A 290 -16.58 -27.00 2.43
N GLY A 291 -16.16 -26.22 1.42
CA GLY A 291 -15.44 -24.99 1.62
C GLY A 291 -16.31 -23.83 2.06
N LEU A 292 -15.74 -22.98 2.90
CA LEU A 292 -16.38 -21.77 3.43
C LEU A 292 -15.47 -20.58 3.15
N LEU A 293 -16.05 -19.52 2.59
CA LEU A 293 -15.37 -18.22 2.47
C LEU A 293 -15.38 -17.52 3.82
N LEU A 294 -14.35 -16.72 4.07
CA LEU A 294 -14.28 -15.89 5.27
C LEU A 294 -15.43 -14.85 5.32
N TRP A 295 -15.76 -14.21 4.19
CA TRP A 295 -17.01 -13.47 4.02
C TRP A 295 -17.43 -13.40 2.53
N PRO A 296 -18.68 -13.00 2.19
CA PRO A 296 -19.14 -12.86 0.80
C PRO A 296 -18.47 -11.69 0.06
N TYR A 297 -17.23 -11.89 -0.37
CA TYR A 297 -16.42 -10.98 -1.18
C TYR A 297 -15.59 -11.77 -2.17
N VAL A 298 -15.48 -11.27 -3.40
CA VAL A 298 -14.89 -12.04 -4.51
C VAL A 298 -13.42 -12.40 -4.28
N TYR A 299 -12.67 -11.59 -3.53
CA TYR A 299 -11.27 -11.85 -3.17
C TYR A 299 -11.09 -12.42 -1.76
N SER A 300 -12.17 -12.85 -1.08
CA SER A 300 -12.10 -13.38 0.28
C SER A 300 -11.33 -14.72 0.34
N PRO A 301 -10.46 -14.96 1.34
CA PRO A 301 -9.83 -16.27 1.53
C PRO A 301 -10.84 -17.34 1.97
N LEU A 302 -10.45 -18.61 1.82
CA LEU A 302 -11.17 -19.74 2.40
C LEU A 302 -10.77 -19.93 3.85
N ILE A 303 -11.76 -20.20 4.71
CA ILE A 303 -11.54 -20.67 6.09
C ILE A 303 -11.60 -22.19 6.22
N GLN A 304 -12.13 -22.86 5.19
CA GLN A 304 -12.28 -24.30 5.11
C GLN A 304 -12.34 -24.72 3.63
N GLY A 305 -11.97 -25.97 3.36
CA GLY A 305 -12.07 -26.60 2.04
C GLY A 305 -10.78 -26.59 1.24
N THR A 306 -10.85 -27.07 0.00
CA THR A 306 -9.74 -27.11 -0.95
C THR A 306 -10.00 -26.11 -2.07
N GLU A 307 -9.06 -25.20 -2.31
CA GLU A 307 -9.07 -24.31 -3.47
C GLU A 307 -8.49 -25.01 -4.70
N TYR A 308 -9.15 -24.89 -5.84
CA TYR A 308 -8.69 -25.40 -7.13
C TYR A 308 -8.19 -24.24 -7.99
N ALA A 309 -6.91 -24.27 -8.34
CA ALA A 309 -6.30 -23.24 -9.18
C ALA A 309 -6.97 -23.17 -10.56
N VAL A 310 -7.42 -21.96 -10.93
CA VAL A 310 -7.97 -21.65 -12.25
C VAL A 310 -6.82 -21.42 -13.23
N ASN A 311 -6.90 -22.02 -14.42
CA ASN A 311 -5.98 -21.77 -15.52
C ASN A 311 -6.48 -20.60 -16.37
N TYR A 312 -7.72 -20.67 -16.84
CA TYR A 312 -8.40 -19.59 -17.54
C TYR A 312 -9.91 -19.77 -17.51
N TRP A 313 -10.64 -18.72 -17.87
CA TRP A 313 -12.06 -18.79 -18.21
C TRP A 313 -12.32 -18.11 -19.56
N VAL A 314 -13.51 -18.35 -20.13
CA VAL A 314 -13.93 -17.76 -21.40
C VAL A 314 -15.07 -16.77 -21.17
N SER A 315 -14.84 -15.52 -21.53
CA SER A 315 -15.79 -14.42 -21.41
C SER A 315 -16.14 -13.83 -22.79
N ASN A 316 -17.39 -13.40 -22.97
CA ASN A 316 -17.79 -12.48 -24.04
C ASN A 316 -17.62 -11.07 -23.49
N LEU A 317 -16.43 -10.50 -23.69
CA LEU A 317 -15.99 -9.28 -23.00
C LEU A 317 -17.00 -8.15 -23.24
N LEU A 318 -17.55 -7.59 -22.16
CA LEU A 318 -18.58 -6.54 -22.16
C LEU A 318 -19.81 -6.83 -23.04
N LEU A 319 -20.02 -8.10 -23.42
CA LEU A 319 -21.06 -8.56 -24.35
C LEU A 319 -20.94 -8.01 -25.77
N GLU A 320 -19.74 -7.64 -26.22
CA GLU A 320 -19.48 -7.01 -27.52
C GLU A 320 -19.41 -8.02 -28.69
N GLY A 321 -19.41 -9.32 -28.41
CA GLY A 321 -19.52 -10.41 -29.39
C GLY A 321 -18.25 -11.24 -29.56
N ASP A 322 -17.09 -10.66 -29.23
CA ASP A 322 -15.80 -11.35 -29.23
C ASP A 322 -15.56 -12.11 -27.93
N ARG A 323 -14.93 -13.28 -28.05
CA ARG A 323 -14.67 -14.18 -26.92
C ARG A 323 -13.19 -14.31 -26.66
N PHE A 324 -12.83 -14.25 -25.39
CA PHE A 324 -11.44 -14.28 -24.96
C PHE A 324 -11.24 -15.33 -23.88
N ARG A 325 -10.11 -16.04 -23.94
CA ARG A 325 -9.54 -16.72 -22.79
C ARG A 325 -8.89 -15.66 -21.90
N ILE A 326 -9.28 -15.67 -20.64
CA ILE A 326 -8.81 -14.75 -19.61
C ILE A 326 -8.15 -15.57 -18.52
N ALA A 327 -6.89 -15.28 -18.22
CA ALA A 327 -6.14 -15.91 -17.14
C ALA A 327 -6.30 -15.11 -15.84
N PRO A 328 -6.16 -15.72 -14.64
CA PRO A 328 -6.33 -15.02 -13.36
C PRO A 328 -5.42 -13.80 -13.15
N ASP A 329 -4.28 -13.74 -13.83
CA ASP A 329 -3.28 -12.69 -13.73
C ASP A 329 -3.45 -11.56 -14.76
N TYR A 330 -4.48 -11.58 -15.62
CA TYR A 330 -4.59 -10.67 -16.77
C TYR A 330 -4.59 -9.16 -16.43
N ILE A 331 -5.04 -8.80 -15.23
CA ILE A 331 -5.04 -7.41 -14.72
C ILE A 331 -3.73 -6.99 -14.06
N GLN A 332 -2.82 -7.94 -13.82
CA GLN A 332 -1.54 -7.64 -13.18
C GLN A 332 -0.56 -7.05 -14.21
N PRO A 333 0.37 -6.18 -13.78
CA PRO A 333 1.42 -5.67 -14.66
C PRO A 333 2.23 -6.83 -15.26
N GLY A 334 2.33 -6.88 -16.59
CA GLY A 334 2.99 -7.99 -17.30
C GLY A 334 2.23 -9.33 -17.26
N GLY A 335 0.98 -9.32 -16.81
CA GLY A 335 0.11 -10.50 -16.77
C GLY A 335 -0.24 -11.05 -18.14
N THR A 336 -0.83 -12.26 -18.15
CA THR A 336 -1.17 -12.95 -19.39
C THR A 336 -2.23 -12.18 -20.20
N PRO A 337 -1.95 -11.81 -21.46
CA PRO A 337 -2.88 -11.04 -22.28
C PRO A 337 -4.13 -11.84 -22.66
N LEU A 338 -5.23 -11.13 -22.95
CA LEU A 338 -6.47 -11.73 -23.45
C LEU A 338 -6.23 -12.44 -24.79
N VAL A 339 -6.64 -13.71 -24.90
CA VAL A 339 -6.44 -14.51 -26.12
C VAL A 339 -7.77 -14.78 -26.81
N PRO A 340 -8.02 -14.29 -28.05
CA PRO A 340 -9.24 -14.59 -28.80
C PRO A 340 -9.49 -16.11 -28.94
N THR A 341 -10.74 -16.55 -28.80
CA THR A 341 -11.12 -17.97 -28.87
C THR A 341 -12.49 -18.20 -29.50
N THR A 342 -12.73 -19.44 -29.91
CA THR A 342 -14.05 -19.92 -30.40
C THR A 342 -14.81 -20.74 -29.35
N GLU A 343 -14.22 -20.98 -28.18
CA GLU A 343 -14.87 -21.66 -27.07
C GLU A 343 -16.15 -20.94 -26.61
N GLY A 344 -17.03 -21.68 -25.94
CA GLY A 344 -18.26 -21.10 -25.40
C GLY A 344 -17.97 -20.15 -24.23
N ALA A 345 -18.54 -18.95 -24.25
CA ALA A 345 -18.54 -18.07 -23.07
C ALA A 345 -19.19 -18.78 -21.88
N GLY A 346 -18.61 -18.64 -20.69
CA GLY A 346 -18.97 -19.39 -19.50
C GLY A 346 -18.07 -20.59 -19.19
N THR A 347 -17.14 -20.95 -20.09
CA THR A 347 -16.19 -22.06 -19.86
C THR A 347 -15.18 -21.67 -18.78
N ILE A 348 -14.92 -22.59 -17.84
CA ILE A 348 -13.90 -22.47 -16.80
C ILE A 348 -12.97 -23.67 -16.92
N VAL A 349 -11.66 -23.43 -16.90
CA VAL A 349 -10.64 -24.48 -16.98
C VAL A 349 -9.70 -24.36 -15.78
N LEU A 350 -9.56 -25.46 -15.03
CA LEU A 350 -8.64 -25.58 -13.91
C LEU A 350 -7.24 -26.00 -14.37
N SER A 351 -6.23 -25.67 -13.58
CA SER A 351 -4.83 -26.06 -13.82
C SER A 351 -4.57 -27.55 -13.55
N SER A 352 -5.48 -28.22 -12.85
CA SER A 352 -5.41 -29.65 -12.54
C SER A 352 -6.64 -30.41 -13.05
N ASN A 353 -6.45 -31.70 -13.34
CA ASN A 353 -7.55 -32.58 -13.73
C ASN A 353 -8.41 -32.91 -12.52
N TYR A 354 -9.53 -32.18 -12.37
CA TYR A 354 -10.53 -32.43 -11.34
C TYR A 354 -11.87 -32.83 -11.96
N SER A 355 -12.49 -33.90 -11.45
CA SER A 355 -13.85 -34.30 -11.84
C SER A 355 -14.71 -34.44 -10.59
N GLY A 356 -15.76 -33.64 -10.48
CA GLY A 356 -16.59 -33.54 -9.27
C GLY A 356 -17.38 -32.24 -9.21
N GLN A 357 -18.04 -32.00 -8.08
CA GLN A 357 -18.76 -30.76 -7.81
C GLN A 357 -17.86 -29.78 -7.05
N ALA A 358 -17.82 -28.53 -7.50
CA ALA A 358 -17.12 -27.45 -6.81
C ALA A 358 -17.98 -26.19 -6.82
N ILE A 359 -17.79 -25.36 -5.79
CA ILE A 359 -18.37 -24.02 -5.70
C ILE A 359 -17.49 -23.07 -6.52
N VAL A 360 -18.12 -22.16 -7.27
CA VAL A 360 -17.43 -21.13 -8.06
C VAL A 360 -17.84 -19.75 -7.58
N VAL A 361 -16.85 -18.89 -7.32
CA VAL A 361 -17.02 -17.45 -7.05
C VAL A 361 -16.70 -16.70 -8.33
N TYR A 362 -17.70 -16.00 -8.86
CA TYR A 362 -17.60 -15.36 -10.17
C TYR A 362 -18.45 -14.10 -10.25
N SER A 363 -18.22 -13.31 -11.30
CA SER A 363 -19.07 -12.21 -11.72
C SER A 363 -19.63 -12.48 -13.13
N ASP A 364 -20.79 -11.92 -13.43
CA ASP A 364 -21.43 -12.00 -14.74
C ASP A 364 -21.89 -10.62 -15.22
N TYR A 365 -22.09 -10.43 -16.52
CA TYR A 365 -22.64 -9.19 -17.07
C TYR A 365 -24.17 -9.08 -16.89
N SER A 366 -24.66 -9.42 -15.69
CA SER A 366 -26.08 -9.33 -15.32
C SER A 366 -26.46 -8.01 -14.64
N GLY A 367 -25.47 -7.15 -14.35
CA GLY A 367 -25.67 -5.87 -13.70
C GLY A 367 -26.36 -4.82 -14.59
N PRO A 368 -26.74 -3.67 -14.02
CA PRO A 368 -27.26 -2.53 -14.78
C PRO A 368 -26.27 -2.04 -15.84
N THR A 369 -26.79 -1.39 -16.88
CA THR A 369 -25.98 -0.73 -17.89
C THR A 369 -25.57 0.66 -17.42
N VAL A 370 -24.29 1.02 -17.63
CA VAL A 370 -23.80 2.39 -17.44
C VAL A 370 -23.90 3.13 -18.78
N GLY A 371 -24.63 4.23 -18.78
CA GLY A 371 -24.85 5.14 -19.90
C GLY A 371 -23.65 6.04 -20.20
N VAL A 372 -23.69 6.76 -21.31
CA VAL A 372 -22.69 7.80 -21.61
C VAL A 372 -22.83 8.94 -20.61
N ASN A 373 -21.70 9.47 -20.15
CA ASN A 373 -21.54 10.46 -19.10
C ASN A 373 -22.08 10.02 -17.72
N GLU A 374 -22.21 8.72 -17.48
CA GLU A 374 -22.55 8.18 -16.15
C GLU A 374 -21.28 7.76 -15.39
N LYS A 375 -21.28 8.04 -14.08
CA LYS A 375 -20.23 7.67 -13.13
C LYS A 375 -20.28 6.18 -12.81
N PHE A 376 -19.12 5.55 -12.68
CA PHE A 376 -19.03 4.12 -12.35
C PHE A 376 -17.75 3.80 -11.55
N GLU A 377 -17.79 2.76 -10.73
CA GLU A 377 -16.66 2.32 -9.91
C GLU A 377 -16.21 0.90 -10.32
N PRO A 378 -14.92 0.65 -10.60
CA PRO A 378 -14.40 -0.69 -10.88
C PRO A 378 -14.33 -1.59 -9.64
N SER A 379 -14.27 -1.02 -8.42
CA SER A 379 -14.16 -1.78 -7.17
C SER A 379 -15.50 -1.95 -6.41
N PRO A 380 -15.76 -3.14 -5.81
CA PRO A 380 -15.01 -4.41 -5.94
C PRO A 380 -15.24 -5.12 -7.28
N LEU A 381 -16.28 -4.70 -8.00
CA LEU A 381 -16.69 -5.14 -9.33
C LEU A 381 -17.20 -3.90 -10.07
N LEU A 382 -16.95 -3.84 -11.38
CA LEU A 382 -17.45 -2.78 -12.26
C LEU A 382 -18.95 -2.55 -12.02
N ARG A 383 -19.34 -1.39 -11.46
CA ARG A 383 -20.70 -1.08 -11.00
C ARG A 383 -21.04 0.41 -11.16
N PRO A 384 -22.32 0.81 -11.15
CA PRO A 384 -22.68 2.22 -11.00
C PRO A 384 -22.30 2.73 -9.60
N VAL A 385 -22.03 4.02 -9.51
CA VAL A 385 -21.78 4.72 -8.24
C VAL A 385 -23.09 4.98 -7.52
N GLY A 386 -23.09 4.88 -6.18
CA GLY A 386 -24.22 5.23 -5.34
C GLY A 386 -24.58 6.72 -5.46
N ALA A 387 -25.84 7.08 -5.15
CA ALA A 387 -26.35 8.43 -5.38
C ALA A 387 -25.59 9.55 -4.63
N ALA A 388 -24.89 9.22 -3.54
CA ALA A 388 -24.12 10.14 -2.72
C ALA A 388 -22.65 9.75 -2.59
N GLU A 389 -22.21 8.77 -3.38
CA GLU A 389 -20.88 8.17 -3.32
C GLU A 389 -19.94 8.87 -4.31
N SER A 390 -18.72 9.21 -3.90
CA SER A 390 -17.71 9.81 -4.79
C SER A 390 -16.30 9.39 -4.38
N PHE A 391 -15.43 9.22 -5.37
CA PHE A 391 -14.05 8.75 -5.20
C PHE A 391 -13.17 9.61 -6.09
N ALA A 392 -12.07 10.15 -5.59
CA ALA A 392 -11.13 10.92 -6.41
C ALA A 392 -9.71 10.52 -6.06
N ALA A 393 -8.82 10.38 -7.05
CA ALA A 393 -7.40 10.39 -6.77
C ALA A 393 -6.96 11.79 -6.29
N PHE A 394 -6.00 11.88 -5.38
CA PHE A 394 -5.69 13.14 -4.69
C PHE A 394 -5.05 14.23 -5.55
N ASP A 395 -4.34 13.85 -6.60
CA ASP A 395 -3.66 14.75 -7.53
C ASP A 395 -4.61 15.68 -8.30
N VAL A 396 -5.89 15.30 -8.42
CA VAL A 396 -6.89 16.15 -9.09
C VAL A 396 -7.16 17.44 -8.33
N PHE A 397 -7.04 17.48 -7.00
CA PHE A 397 -7.42 18.68 -6.23
C PHE A 397 -6.45 19.85 -6.46
N PRO A 398 -5.11 19.67 -6.42
CA PRO A 398 -4.18 20.71 -6.87
C PRO A 398 -4.47 21.20 -8.28
N TRP A 399 -4.71 20.28 -9.23
CA TRP A 399 -4.94 20.65 -10.64
C TRP A 399 -6.25 21.42 -10.84
N LEU A 400 -7.33 20.99 -10.21
CA LEU A 400 -8.64 21.65 -10.29
C LEU A 400 -8.66 22.99 -9.56
N SER A 401 -8.01 23.09 -8.39
CA SER A 401 -7.92 24.37 -7.69
C SER A 401 -7.21 25.42 -8.54
N GLU A 402 -6.11 25.07 -9.20
CA GLU A 402 -5.43 25.96 -10.15
C GLU A 402 -6.30 26.24 -11.38
N ALA A 403 -6.93 25.21 -11.98
CA ALA A 403 -7.77 25.38 -13.15
C ALA A 403 -8.96 26.33 -12.91
N TYR A 404 -9.65 26.18 -11.77
CA TYR A 404 -10.75 27.04 -11.39
C TYR A 404 -10.29 28.46 -11.05
N ASP A 405 -9.10 28.64 -10.49
CA ASP A 405 -8.51 29.96 -10.27
C ASP A 405 -8.28 30.68 -11.59
N LEU A 406 -7.62 30.01 -12.54
CA LEU A 406 -7.36 30.54 -13.88
C LEU A 406 -8.67 30.86 -14.64
N LEU A 407 -9.68 29.99 -14.55
CA LEU A 407 -11.00 30.23 -15.14
C LEU A 407 -11.69 31.43 -14.50
N PHE A 408 -11.59 31.62 -13.19
CA PHE A 408 -12.15 32.79 -12.52
C PHE A 408 -11.47 34.07 -12.98
N GLU A 409 -10.14 34.07 -13.08
CA GLU A 409 -9.35 35.21 -13.56
C GLU A 409 -9.75 35.62 -14.99
N GLU A 410 -9.94 34.66 -15.91
CA GLU A 410 -10.27 34.97 -17.31
C GLU A 410 -11.75 35.26 -17.56
N THR A 411 -12.67 34.63 -16.83
CA THR A 411 -14.11 34.75 -17.10
C THR A 411 -14.84 35.70 -16.15
N GLY A 412 -14.25 36.01 -14.99
CA GLY A 412 -14.91 36.74 -13.90
C GLY A 412 -16.11 36.00 -13.27
N ASN A 413 -16.36 34.74 -13.64
CA ASN A 413 -17.52 34.00 -13.15
C ASN A 413 -17.26 33.46 -11.74
N ALA A 414 -17.93 34.05 -10.75
CA ALA A 414 -17.79 33.69 -9.34
C ALA A 414 -18.07 32.21 -9.01
N LYS A 415 -18.69 31.42 -9.92
CA LYS A 415 -18.83 29.96 -9.73
C LYS A 415 -17.47 29.27 -9.60
N TRP A 416 -16.50 29.68 -10.41
CA TRP A 416 -15.17 29.08 -10.42
C TRP A 416 -14.38 29.41 -9.15
N ALA A 417 -14.47 30.65 -8.66
CA ALA A 417 -13.88 30.99 -7.35
C ALA A 417 -14.43 30.14 -6.21
N ARG A 418 -15.74 29.84 -6.20
CA ARG A 418 -16.34 28.95 -5.19
C ARG A 418 -15.88 27.50 -5.34
N ALA A 419 -15.81 27.00 -6.57
CA ALA A 419 -15.32 25.66 -6.85
C ALA A 419 -13.84 25.50 -6.43
N ARG A 420 -13.00 26.51 -6.71
CA ARG A 420 -11.62 26.60 -6.23
C ARG A 420 -11.55 26.49 -4.70
N ASP A 421 -12.27 27.35 -3.99
CA ASP A 421 -12.20 27.42 -2.52
C ASP A 421 -12.69 26.11 -1.87
N ALA A 422 -13.75 25.50 -2.40
CA ALA A 422 -14.25 24.21 -1.92
C ALA A 422 -13.27 23.06 -2.23
N THR A 423 -12.62 23.08 -3.39
CA THR A 423 -11.58 22.11 -3.78
C THR A 423 -10.37 22.22 -2.83
N ILE A 424 -9.91 23.42 -2.51
CA ILE A 424 -8.82 23.66 -1.53
C ILE A 424 -9.25 23.16 -0.14
N GLY A 425 -10.43 23.54 0.33
CA GLY A 425 -10.96 23.10 1.62
C GLY A 425 -11.06 21.57 1.72
N THR A 426 -11.48 20.93 0.64
CA THR A 426 -11.51 19.45 0.51
C THR A 426 -10.11 18.88 0.65
N ALA A 427 -9.16 19.30 -0.18
CA ALA A 427 -7.78 18.80 -0.17
C ALA A 427 -7.09 18.94 1.20
N ILE A 428 -7.29 20.06 1.89
CA ILE A 428 -6.73 20.30 3.22
C ILE A 428 -7.39 19.39 4.26
N SER A 429 -8.71 19.31 4.24
CA SER A 429 -9.47 18.53 5.23
C SER A 429 -9.23 17.03 5.09
N THR A 430 -9.08 16.54 3.86
CA THR A 430 -8.89 15.11 3.57
C THR A 430 -7.44 14.66 3.71
N ALA A 431 -6.47 15.58 3.72
CA ALA A 431 -5.06 15.30 4.05
C ALA A 431 -4.84 14.84 5.48
N THR A 432 -5.78 15.17 6.38
CA THR A 432 -5.76 14.64 7.75
C THR A 432 -6.37 13.25 7.70
N VAL A 433 -5.53 12.23 7.89
CA VAL A 433 -5.93 10.81 7.91
C VAL A 433 -5.99 10.33 9.35
N PRO A 434 -7.18 10.17 9.96
CA PRO A 434 -7.29 9.61 11.29
C PRO A 434 -6.94 8.13 11.24
N ASN A 435 -5.77 7.75 11.77
CA ASN A 435 -5.36 6.35 11.86
C ASN A 435 -5.40 5.90 13.32
N ILE A 436 -6.59 5.68 13.87
CA ILE A 436 -6.69 5.14 15.22
C ILE A 436 -7.02 3.66 15.10
N SER A 437 -6.19 2.82 15.69
CA SER A 437 -6.36 1.38 15.66
C SER A 437 -7.49 0.93 16.59
N TYR A 438 -8.41 0.14 16.07
CA TYR A 438 -9.51 -0.46 16.83
C TYR A 438 -9.71 -1.90 16.38
N PHE A 439 -9.58 -2.85 17.30
CA PHE A 439 -10.11 -4.21 17.10
C PHE A 439 -11.63 -4.18 16.96
N TYR A 440 -12.31 -3.32 17.71
CA TYR A 440 -13.72 -3.04 17.54
C TYR A 440 -14.02 -1.58 17.87
N LYS A 441 -14.84 -0.91 17.05
CA LYS A 441 -15.13 0.52 17.19
C LYS A 441 -16.62 0.75 17.41
N LYS A 442 -16.97 1.71 18.26
CA LYS A 442 -18.32 2.31 18.30
C LYS A 442 -18.59 3.07 17.01
N GLU A 443 -19.71 2.78 16.35
CA GLU A 443 -20.04 3.40 15.06
C GLU A 443 -21.53 3.70 14.87
N PRO A 444 -21.88 4.78 14.14
CA PRO A 444 -23.26 5.20 13.90
C PRO A 444 -23.96 4.44 12.74
N PHE A 445 -23.57 3.19 12.47
CA PHE A 445 -24.14 2.36 11.39
C PHE A 445 -25.19 1.37 11.93
N TYR A 446 -26.40 1.88 12.23
CA TYR A 446 -27.45 1.09 12.87
C TYR A 446 -28.08 0.01 11.98
N ASP A 447 -27.99 0.17 10.67
CA ASP A 447 -28.53 -0.72 9.64
C ASP A 447 -27.58 -1.86 9.27
N ILE A 448 -26.28 -1.69 9.46
CA ILE A 448 -25.24 -2.69 9.17
C ILE A 448 -24.29 -2.81 10.38
N PRO A 449 -24.65 -3.60 11.41
CA PRO A 449 -23.95 -3.59 12.70
C PRO A 449 -22.46 -3.96 12.65
N LEU A 450 -22.05 -4.78 11.66
CA LEU A 450 -20.68 -5.23 11.45
C LEU A 450 -20.02 -4.56 10.23
N ARG A 451 -20.36 -3.30 9.92
CA ARG A 451 -19.78 -2.56 8.79
C ARG A 451 -18.26 -2.37 8.93
N TRP A 452 -17.73 -2.27 10.15
CA TRP A 452 -16.30 -2.11 10.39
C TRP A 452 -15.52 -3.29 9.77
N PRO A 453 -14.56 -3.03 8.86
CA PRO A 453 -13.80 -4.06 8.16
C PRO A 453 -13.22 -5.12 9.09
N GLY A 454 -13.22 -6.37 8.65
CA GLY A 454 -12.75 -7.53 9.41
C GLY A 454 -13.61 -7.95 10.60
N SER A 455 -14.65 -7.18 10.98
CA SER A 455 -15.49 -7.49 12.13
C SER A 455 -16.45 -8.64 11.83
N GLN A 456 -16.48 -9.61 12.71
CA GLN A 456 -17.34 -10.79 12.57
C GLN A 456 -17.72 -11.37 13.93
N VAL A 457 -18.86 -12.07 13.95
CA VAL A 457 -19.33 -12.82 15.11
C VAL A 457 -19.40 -14.28 14.74
N PHE A 458 -18.64 -15.11 15.45
CA PHE A 458 -18.71 -16.56 15.37
C PHE A 458 -19.58 -17.10 16.49
N TRP A 459 -20.55 -17.94 16.10
CA TRP A 459 -21.35 -18.72 17.02
C TRP A 459 -20.59 -20.01 17.34
N ILE A 460 -20.29 -20.25 18.61
CA ILE A 460 -19.57 -21.43 19.07
C ILE A 460 -20.61 -22.39 19.66
N PHE A 461 -20.71 -23.59 19.08
CA PHE A 461 -21.67 -24.65 19.44
C PHE A 461 -23.15 -24.20 19.51
N ASN A 462 -23.52 -23.19 18.72
CA ASN A 462 -24.89 -22.70 18.66
C ASN A 462 -25.40 -22.73 17.21
N ASN A 463 -26.28 -23.69 16.92
CA ASN A 463 -26.93 -23.82 15.61
C ASN A 463 -28.10 -22.82 15.44
N ASN A 464 -28.56 -22.20 16.54
CA ASN A 464 -29.59 -21.16 16.52
C ASN A 464 -28.90 -19.79 16.61
N GLU A 465 -28.56 -19.23 15.45
CA GLU A 465 -27.95 -17.90 15.30
C GLU A 465 -28.70 -16.85 16.13
N GLY A 466 -27.97 -15.99 16.85
CA GLY A 466 -28.53 -14.89 17.63
C GLY A 466 -28.86 -13.65 16.80
N THR A 467 -29.23 -12.54 17.44
CA THR A 467 -29.41 -11.24 16.77
C THR A 467 -28.23 -10.31 17.04
N ILE A 468 -27.85 -9.54 16.02
CA ILE A 468 -26.78 -8.55 16.10
C ILE A 468 -27.38 -7.19 15.70
N GLU A 469 -27.22 -6.18 16.53
CA GLU A 469 -27.69 -4.82 16.28
C GLU A 469 -26.74 -3.78 16.88
N ARG A 470 -26.83 -2.51 16.47
CA ARG A 470 -26.18 -1.40 17.16
C ARG A 470 -27.20 -0.68 18.04
N ILE A 471 -26.79 -0.29 19.25
CA ILE A 471 -27.65 0.44 20.18
C ILE A 471 -27.79 1.89 19.71
N ASN A 472 -29.02 2.37 19.54
CA ASN A 472 -29.31 3.76 19.16
C ASN A 472 -29.75 4.59 20.38
N GLY A 473 -28.94 5.58 20.75
CA GLY A 473 -29.17 6.53 21.83
C GLY A 473 -28.72 6.08 23.22
N GLY A 474 -28.71 7.03 24.15
CA GLY A 474 -28.35 6.81 25.56
C GLY A 474 -26.84 6.71 25.81
N ALA A 475 -26.47 6.23 27.00
CA ALA A 475 -25.06 6.16 27.43
C ALA A 475 -24.22 5.09 26.70
N ARG A 476 -24.87 4.19 25.96
CA ARG A 476 -24.26 3.10 25.18
C ARG A 476 -24.56 3.25 23.68
N ASP A 477 -24.81 4.48 23.24
CA ASP A 477 -25.03 4.77 21.83
C ASP A 477 -23.87 4.19 20.99
N GLN A 478 -24.20 3.57 19.86
CA GLN A 478 -23.28 2.98 18.87
C GLN A 478 -22.55 1.69 19.30
N TRP A 479 -22.83 1.16 20.49
CA TRP A 479 -22.30 -0.13 20.94
C TRP A 479 -22.90 -1.27 20.11
N LEU A 480 -22.13 -2.33 19.89
CA LEU A 480 -22.65 -3.58 19.32
C LEU A 480 -23.42 -4.31 20.39
N ARG A 481 -24.66 -4.68 20.11
CA ARG A 481 -25.42 -5.63 20.92
C ARG A 481 -25.51 -6.95 20.19
N ILE A 482 -25.16 -8.01 20.89
CA ILE A 482 -25.32 -9.39 20.43
C ILE A 482 -26.19 -10.12 21.45
N VAL A 483 -27.28 -10.71 20.98
CA VAL A 483 -28.19 -11.51 21.80
C VAL A 483 -28.05 -12.96 21.36
N THR A 484 -27.56 -13.82 22.26
CA THR A 484 -27.51 -15.26 21.98
C THR A 484 -28.89 -15.88 22.19
N ASN A 485 -29.29 -16.78 21.29
CA ASN A 485 -30.51 -17.57 21.47
C ASN A 485 -30.27 -18.70 22.48
N THR A 486 -31.35 -19.37 22.90
CA THR A 486 -31.24 -20.52 23.79
C THR A 486 -30.44 -21.64 23.12
N PRO A 487 -29.33 -22.11 23.73
CA PRO A 487 -28.49 -23.16 23.17
C PRO A 487 -29.24 -24.50 22.95
N ASP A 488 -28.92 -25.20 21.85
CA ASP A 488 -29.26 -26.62 21.66
C ASP A 488 -28.19 -27.58 22.23
N GLN A 489 -27.04 -27.03 22.64
CA GLN A 489 -25.87 -27.72 23.20
C GLN A 489 -25.42 -27.00 24.48
N PRO A 490 -24.70 -27.64 25.41
CA PRO A 490 -24.39 -27.08 26.72
C PRO A 490 -23.56 -25.76 26.72
N PHE A 491 -23.15 -25.24 25.56
CA PHE A 491 -22.24 -24.09 25.42
C PHE A 491 -22.57 -23.16 24.25
N ALA A 492 -23.65 -22.36 24.29
CA ALA A 492 -23.83 -21.27 23.30
C ALA A 492 -22.88 -20.09 23.62
N SER A 493 -21.62 -20.25 23.24
CA SER A 493 -20.60 -19.21 23.31
C SER A 493 -20.57 -18.40 22.01
N MET A 494 -19.96 -17.22 22.05
CA MET A 494 -19.68 -16.46 20.83
C MET A 494 -18.30 -15.83 20.89
N GLU A 495 -17.71 -15.64 19.72
CA GLU A 495 -16.46 -14.91 19.52
C GLU A 495 -16.73 -13.73 18.60
N VAL A 496 -16.52 -12.52 19.12
CA VAL A 496 -16.44 -11.30 18.31
C VAL A 496 -14.99 -11.10 17.96
N GLN A 497 -14.66 -11.09 16.68
CA GLN A 497 -13.27 -10.96 16.26
C GLN A 497 -13.11 -9.97 15.13
N ASN A 498 -11.92 -9.41 15.05
CA ASN A 498 -11.48 -8.55 13.97
C ASN A 498 -10.04 -8.88 13.61
N PHE A 499 -9.79 -9.06 12.31
CA PHE A 499 -8.47 -9.35 11.74
C PHE A 499 -8.02 -8.29 10.70
N ALA A 500 -8.80 -7.23 10.52
CA ALA A 500 -8.50 -6.12 9.62
C ALA A 500 -7.80 -4.95 10.36
N THR A 501 -6.96 -5.28 11.34
CA THR A 501 -6.28 -4.28 12.18
C THR A 501 -4.83 -4.65 12.32
N ILE A 502 -3.95 -3.71 11.98
CA ILE A 502 -2.52 -3.85 12.16
C ILE A 502 -2.14 -3.04 13.39
N VAL A 503 -1.83 -3.73 14.49
CA VAL A 503 -1.43 -3.08 15.74
C VAL A 503 -0.01 -3.47 16.08
N GLN A 504 0.89 -2.50 16.27
CA GLN A 504 2.19 -2.79 16.87
C GLN A 504 2.11 -2.58 18.38
N LEU A 505 2.31 -3.65 19.14
CA LEU A 505 2.39 -3.57 20.59
C LEU A 505 3.85 -3.57 21.04
N TYR A 506 4.16 -2.63 21.92
CA TYR A 506 5.39 -2.59 22.70
C TYR A 506 5.10 -2.98 24.14
N ASP A 507 6.14 -3.11 24.96
CA ASP A 507 5.98 -3.35 26.40
C ASP A 507 5.08 -2.27 27.03
N TYR A 508 5.33 -0.99 26.81
CA TYR A 508 4.50 0.11 27.31
C TYR A 508 3.09 0.22 26.69
N GLY A 509 2.74 -0.64 25.74
CA GLY A 509 1.42 -0.66 25.10
C GLY A 509 0.33 -1.19 26.04
N THR A 510 -0.89 -0.70 25.89
CA THR A 510 -2.04 -1.21 26.65
C THR A 510 -3.22 -1.51 25.73
N ILE A 511 -4.15 -2.35 26.18
CA ILE A 511 -5.36 -2.74 25.47
C ILE A 511 -6.57 -2.36 26.31
N SER A 512 -7.47 -1.56 25.76
CA SER A 512 -8.73 -1.17 26.41
C SER A 512 -9.92 -1.86 25.77
N ILE A 513 -10.87 -2.28 26.60
CA ILE A 513 -12.16 -2.84 26.17
C ILE A 513 -13.31 -2.25 26.99
N GLU A 514 -14.41 -1.95 26.32
CA GLU A 514 -15.70 -1.58 26.89
C GLU A 514 -16.73 -2.70 26.66
N VAL A 515 -17.34 -3.21 27.74
CA VAL A 515 -18.28 -4.33 27.63
C VAL A 515 -19.36 -4.32 28.73
N VAL A 516 -20.55 -4.83 28.40
CA VAL A 516 -21.61 -5.21 29.35
C VAL A 516 -22.07 -6.62 29.03
N CYS A 517 -22.25 -7.47 30.05
CA CYS A 517 -22.88 -8.78 29.91
C CYS A 517 -24.19 -8.80 30.72
N SER A 518 -25.26 -9.37 30.18
CA SER A 518 -26.55 -9.48 30.90
C SER A 518 -26.55 -10.45 32.07
N VAL A 519 -25.52 -11.30 32.16
CA VAL A 519 -25.32 -12.32 33.21
C VAL A 519 -23.90 -12.25 33.75
N ASP A 520 -23.66 -12.85 34.91
CA ASP A 520 -22.30 -13.04 35.40
C ASP A 520 -21.54 -13.95 34.45
N ALA A 521 -20.39 -13.50 33.98
CA ALA A 521 -19.61 -14.18 32.94
C ALA A 521 -18.11 -14.02 33.14
N ILE A 522 -17.35 -15.00 32.64
CA ILE A 522 -15.92 -14.86 32.42
C ILE A 522 -15.75 -14.54 30.94
N LEU A 523 -15.06 -13.44 30.67
CA LEU A 523 -14.79 -12.96 29.32
C LEU A 523 -13.32 -13.20 29.01
N GLU A 524 -13.07 -13.70 27.81
CA GLU A 524 -11.74 -14.01 27.28
C GLU A 524 -11.40 -12.99 26.19
N ILE A 525 -10.31 -12.25 26.38
CA ILE A 525 -9.81 -11.27 25.42
C ILE A 525 -8.56 -11.89 24.80
N VAL A 526 -8.55 -11.98 23.48
CA VAL A 526 -7.55 -12.73 22.71
C VAL A 526 -6.85 -11.79 21.73
N LEU A 527 -5.53 -11.92 21.65
CA LEU A 527 -4.70 -11.32 20.62
C LEU A 527 -3.99 -12.44 19.84
N SER A 528 -4.00 -12.37 18.51
CA SER A 528 -3.20 -13.28 17.67
C SER A 528 -1.96 -12.59 17.14
N ALA A 529 -0.82 -13.24 17.31
CA ALA A 529 0.43 -12.88 16.64
C ALA A 529 0.64 -13.61 15.30
N SER A 530 -0.27 -14.50 14.92
CA SER A 530 -0.18 -15.17 13.62
C SER A 530 -0.73 -14.30 12.50
N THR A 531 -0.03 -14.28 11.37
CA THR A 531 -0.47 -13.62 10.14
C THR A 531 -1.69 -14.31 9.52
N ASP A 532 -1.93 -15.57 9.86
CA ASP A 532 -3.16 -16.28 9.56
C ASP A 532 -4.15 -16.09 10.72
N ALA A 533 -5.28 -15.43 10.44
CA ALA A 533 -6.33 -15.16 11.42
C ALA A 533 -6.94 -16.44 12.03
N PHE A 534 -6.74 -17.61 11.40
CA PHE A 534 -7.24 -18.91 11.86
C PHE A 534 -6.18 -19.77 12.52
N ASP A 535 -4.92 -19.36 12.47
CA ASP A 535 -3.85 -20.04 13.17
C ASP A 535 -3.97 -19.77 14.68
N GLN A 536 -4.31 -20.84 15.40
CA GLN A 536 -4.50 -20.81 16.84
C GLN A 536 -3.20 -20.98 17.63
N SER A 537 -2.08 -21.27 16.94
CA SER A 537 -0.77 -21.50 17.52
C SER A 537 -0.08 -20.22 18.01
N GLN A 538 -0.72 -19.05 17.91
CA GLN A 538 -0.14 -17.80 18.40
C GLN A 538 -1.19 -16.91 19.08
N LEU A 539 -2.14 -17.54 19.79
CA LEU A 539 -3.17 -16.84 20.56
C LEU A 539 -2.70 -16.58 22.00
N TYR A 540 -2.64 -15.31 22.36
CA TYR A 540 -2.36 -14.82 23.70
C TYR A 540 -3.63 -14.24 24.31
N LYS A 541 -3.88 -14.53 25.59
CA LYS A 541 -5.18 -14.32 26.22
C LYS A 541 -5.04 -13.64 27.57
N VAL A 542 -6.08 -12.89 27.94
CA VAL A 542 -6.34 -12.43 29.30
C VAL A 542 -7.81 -12.69 29.64
N PHE A 543 -8.09 -12.90 30.93
CA PHE A 543 -9.42 -13.17 31.43
C PHE A 543 -9.90 -12.04 32.34
N MET A 544 -11.20 -11.74 32.29
CA MET A 544 -11.84 -10.81 33.22
C MET A 544 -13.23 -11.31 33.63
N VAL A 545 -13.66 -10.93 34.84
CA VAL A 545 -15.01 -11.18 35.31
C VAL A 545 -15.90 -10.02 34.88
N ALA A 546 -17.08 -10.35 34.35
CA ALA A 546 -18.16 -9.40 34.12
C ALA A 546 -19.33 -9.71 35.04
N GLN A 547 -19.74 -8.73 35.83
CA GLN A 547 -20.95 -8.80 36.65
C GLN A 547 -22.17 -8.46 35.80
N ALA A 548 -23.28 -9.16 36.05
CA ALA A 548 -24.52 -9.01 35.32
C ALA A 548 -24.98 -7.53 35.29
N ASN A 549 -25.14 -7.01 34.08
CA ASN A 549 -25.62 -5.67 33.74
C ASN A 549 -24.75 -4.51 34.26
N VAL A 550 -23.50 -4.76 34.62
CA VAL A 550 -22.54 -3.73 35.01
C VAL A 550 -21.65 -3.39 33.82
N PRO A 551 -21.67 -2.14 33.31
CA PRO A 551 -20.72 -1.72 32.29
C PRO A 551 -19.30 -1.70 32.82
N ILE A 552 -18.37 -2.25 32.06
CA ILE A 552 -16.95 -2.35 32.40
C ILE A 552 -16.14 -1.66 31.31
N THR A 553 -15.24 -0.77 31.73
CA THR A 553 -14.12 -0.30 30.93
C THR A 553 -12.86 -0.82 31.60
N ARG A 554 -12.11 -1.68 30.90
CA ARG A 554 -10.91 -2.30 31.45
C ARG A 554 -9.72 -2.09 30.53
N THR A 555 -8.58 -1.76 31.11
CA THR A 555 -7.30 -1.62 30.42
C THR A 555 -6.33 -2.67 30.94
N PHE A 556 -5.73 -3.42 30.02
CA PHE A 556 -4.71 -4.43 30.27
C PHE A 556 -3.37 -3.94 29.72
N ASN A 557 -2.26 -4.31 30.36
CA ASN A 557 -0.95 -4.10 29.74
C ASN A 557 -0.74 -5.15 28.65
N ALA A 558 0.01 -4.82 27.60
CA ALA A 558 0.28 -5.77 26.53
C ALA A 558 0.95 -7.06 27.05
N TRP A 559 1.86 -6.96 28.01
CA TRP A 559 2.53 -8.12 28.61
C TRP A 559 1.63 -8.99 29.52
N ASP A 560 0.42 -8.54 29.85
CA ASP A 560 -0.52 -9.33 30.65
C ASP A 560 -1.05 -10.55 29.85
N PHE A 561 -1.03 -10.44 28.51
CA PHE A 561 -1.47 -11.49 27.60
C PHE A 561 -0.50 -12.66 27.59
N ALA A 562 -1.04 -13.86 27.80
CA ALA A 562 -0.28 -15.10 27.87
C ALA A 562 -0.93 -16.23 27.09
N ARG A 563 -0.11 -17.18 26.69
CA ARG A 563 -0.54 -18.33 25.93
C ARG A 563 -1.05 -19.42 26.87
N TYR A 564 -2.33 -19.75 26.74
CA TYR A 564 -2.94 -20.88 27.43
C TYR A 564 -3.39 -21.94 26.42
N GLY A 565 -3.31 -23.21 26.80
CA GLY A 565 -3.70 -24.35 25.99
C GLY A 565 -5.16 -24.30 25.51
N TYR A 566 -5.39 -24.81 24.31
CA TYR A 566 -6.73 -24.91 23.72
C TYR A 566 -7.34 -26.26 24.13
N GLY A 567 -8.20 -26.26 25.14
CA GLY A 567 -8.80 -27.47 25.65
C GLY A 567 -10.09 -27.84 24.93
N PHE A 568 -10.04 -28.30 23.67
CA PHE A 568 -11.13 -29.08 23.04
C PHE A 568 -10.64 -29.88 21.82
N GLU A 569 -10.79 -31.21 21.83
CA GLU A 569 -11.03 -31.99 20.62
C GLU A 569 -12.54 -31.95 20.33
N VAL A 570 -12.93 -31.28 19.25
CA VAL A 570 -14.25 -31.43 18.65
C VAL A 570 -14.05 -32.18 17.34
N GLY A 571 -14.87 -33.20 17.10
CA GLY A 571 -14.74 -34.13 15.97
C GLY A 571 -14.47 -33.45 14.63
N ASP A 572 -13.40 -33.91 14.00
CA ASP A 572 -12.91 -33.64 12.64
C ASP A 572 -12.58 -32.19 12.26
N TYR A 573 -11.34 -32.02 11.81
CA TYR A 573 -10.67 -30.84 11.23
C TYR A 573 -10.20 -29.72 12.17
N ARG A 574 -9.00 -29.93 12.74
CA ARG A 574 -7.87 -28.95 12.77
C ARG A 574 -6.58 -29.70 13.10
N ALA A 575 -5.88 -30.12 12.06
CA ALA A 575 -4.61 -30.84 12.15
C ALA A 575 -3.43 -29.84 12.18
N GLY A 576 -2.79 -29.74 13.34
CA GLY A 576 -1.52 -29.08 13.55
C GLY A 576 -1.07 -29.28 14.99
N GLY A 577 -0.15 -30.23 15.23
CA GLY A 577 0.55 -30.38 16.51
C GLY A 577 1.25 -29.07 16.86
N GLU A 578 1.31 -28.60 18.09
CA GLU A 578 1.68 -29.27 19.34
C GLU A 578 0.67 -28.88 20.44
N GLN A 579 0.25 -29.83 21.27
CA GLN A 579 -0.70 -29.57 22.37
C GLN A 579 -0.02 -28.69 23.44
N TYR A 580 -0.38 -27.40 23.52
CA TYR A 580 0.26 -26.48 24.47
C TYR A 580 -0.03 -26.86 25.92
N LEU A 581 1.04 -26.94 26.71
CA LEU A 581 1.15 -27.67 27.96
C LEU A 581 0.79 -26.84 29.21
N VAL A 582 0.14 -25.68 29.07
CA VAL A 582 -0.18 -24.75 30.19
C VAL A 582 -1.67 -24.42 30.20
N TRP A 583 -2.34 -24.70 31.32
CA TRP A 583 -3.79 -24.55 31.49
C TRP A 583 -4.14 -23.51 32.57
N HIS A 584 -5.23 -22.79 32.32
CA HIS A 584 -5.87 -21.90 33.29
C HIS A 584 -7.01 -22.65 34.00
N PRO A 585 -7.16 -22.57 35.34
CA PRO A 585 -8.14 -23.34 36.12
C PRO A 585 -9.63 -23.10 35.85
N ARG A 586 -9.99 -22.43 34.75
CA ARG A 586 -11.38 -22.26 34.26
C ARG A 586 -11.55 -22.51 32.75
N LEU A 587 -10.51 -22.94 32.02
CA LEU A 587 -10.59 -23.19 30.55
C LEU A 587 -11.37 -24.45 30.14
N ALA A 588 -11.78 -25.28 31.10
CA ALA A 588 -12.72 -26.38 30.90
C ALA A 588 -13.94 -26.11 31.77
N ASP A 589 -15.10 -26.64 31.40
CA ASP A 589 -16.38 -26.18 31.95
C ASP A 589 -16.66 -26.52 33.44
N ASN A 590 -15.68 -27.11 34.15
CA ASN A 590 -15.52 -27.01 35.60
C ASN A 590 -14.16 -27.61 36.03
N PRO A 591 -13.07 -26.83 36.15
CA PRO A 591 -11.75 -27.46 36.33
C PRO A 591 -11.40 -27.68 37.79
N VAL A 592 -12.19 -27.14 38.71
CA VAL A 592 -12.06 -27.41 40.13
C VAL A 592 -13.25 -28.24 40.58
N TYR A 593 -12.99 -29.45 41.07
CA TYR A 593 -13.98 -30.20 41.82
C TYR A 593 -13.71 -30.03 43.31
N LEU A 594 -14.78 -29.94 44.08
CA LEU A 594 -14.75 -29.75 45.53
C LEU A 594 -15.26 -31.03 46.18
N TYR A 595 -14.61 -31.46 47.25
CA TYR A 595 -15.08 -32.56 48.08
C TYR A 595 -14.93 -32.20 49.56
N SER A 596 -15.91 -32.59 50.36
CA SER A 596 -15.93 -32.37 51.80
C SER A 596 -16.80 -33.43 52.47
N ASP A 597 -16.58 -33.67 53.76
CA ASP A 597 -17.56 -34.35 54.60
C ASP A 597 -18.84 -33.51 54.77
N SER A 598 -19.86 -34.11 55.39
CA SER A 598 -21.15 -33.45 55.65
C SER A 598 -21.14 -32.59 56.92
N ASP A 599 -19.97 -32.35 57.53
CA ASP A 599 -19.87 -31.51 58.72
C ASP A 599 -20.07 -30.04 58.31
N PRO A 600 -21.02 -29.31 58.92
CA PRO A 600 -21.23 -27.90 58.61
C PRO A 600 -20.02 -26.99 58.93
N ASP A 601 -19.05 -27.44 59.74
CA ASP A 601 -17.81 -26.69 60.02
C ASP A 601 -16.68 -26.95 59.00
N THR A 602 -16.87 -27.92 58.10
CA THR A 602 -15.99 -28.21 56.97
C THR A 602 -16.29 -27.28 55.80
N ILE A 603 -15.25 -26.69 55.21
CA ILE A 603 -15.37 -25.75 54.10
C ILE A 603 -14.59 -26.31 52.91
N SER A 604 -15.25 -26.40 51.76
CA SER A 604 -14.60 -26.57 50.46
C SER A 604 -15.33 -25.68 49.47
N GLU A 605 -14.73 -24.53 49.17
CA GLU A 605 -15.30 -23.50 48.31
C GLU A 605 -14.29 -23.09 47.24
N SER A 606 -14.78 -22.73 46.05
CA SER A 606 -13.96 -22.12 45.00
C SER A 606 -14.58 -20.82 44.52
N GLU A 607 -13.78 -19.78 44.38
CA GLU A 607 -14.19 -18.51 43.77
C GLU A 607 -13.12 -17.99 42.80
N LEU A 608 -13.51 -17.07 41.92
CA LEU A 608 -12.58 -16.35 41.05
C LEU A 608 -12.22 -15.03 41.69
N VAL A 609 -10.93 -14.76 41.80
CA VAL A 609 -10.41 -13.56 42.43
C VAL A 609 -9.44 -12.87 41.51
N GLU A 610 -9.56 -11.55 41.44
CA GLU A 610 -8.51 -10.73 40.85
C GLU A 610 -7.35 -10.64 41.82
N VAL A 611 -6.16 -10.98 41.33
CA VAL A 611 -4.93 -11.06 42.11
C VAL A 611 -3.82 -10.33 41.40
N THR A 612 -2.88 -9.80 42.16
CA THR A 612 -1.62 -9.31 41.61
C THR A 612 -0.56 -10.39 41.74
N ALA A 613 0.16 -10.65 40.65
CA ALA A 613 1.27 -11.59 40.63
C ALA A 613 2.42 -11.06 39.77
N PRO A 614 3.67 -11.42 40.08
CA PRO A 614 4.79 -11.29 39.15
C PRO A 614 4.47 -11.95 37.80
N SER A 615 4.93 -11.35 36.70
CA SER A 615 4.70 -11.90 35.35
C SER A 615 5.40 -13.25 35.14
N THR A 616 6.52 -13.47 35.82
CA THR A 616 7.21 -14.75 36.04
C THR A 616 7.71 -14.80 37.49
N PRO A 617 8.05 -15.97 38.05
CA PRO A 617 8.48 -16.10 39.45
C PRO A 617 9.62 -15.16 39.88
N ASP A 618 10.45 -14.73 38.92
CA ASP A 618 11.61 -13.85 39.14
C ASP A 618 11.42 -12.43 38.59
N SER A 619 10.24 -12.10 38.06
CA SER A 619 9.98 -10.79 37.45
C SER A 619 9.69 -9.71 38.48
N ALA A 620 10.23 -8.51 38.25
CA ALA A 620 9.86 -7.31 39.00
C ALA A 620 8.55 -6.66 38.51
N GLN A 621 8.04 -7.08 37.34
CA GLN A 621 6.78 -6.57 36.78
C GLN A 621 5.60 -7.30 37.42
N ILE A 622 4.65 -6.52 37.97
CA ILE A 622 3.44 -7.01 38.63
C ILE A 622 2.24 -6.75 37.73
N SER A 623 1.45 -7.78 37.50
CA SER A 623 0.27 -7.76 36.63
C SER A 623 -0.98 -8.20 37.40
N SER A 624 -2.14 -7.76 36.93
CA SER A 624 -3.42 -8.21 37.45
C SER A 624 -3.88 -9.45 36.69
N TYR A 625 -4.14 -10.52 37.40
CA TYR A 625 -4.62 -11.78 36.84
C TYR A 625 -5.94 -12.19 37.47
N LEU A 626 -6.65 -13.06 36.76
CA LEU A 626 -7.71 -13.84 37.34
C LEU A 626 -7.11 -15.15 37.85
N ALA A 627 -7.29 -15.46 39.13
CA ALA A 627 -6.90 -16.74 39.73
C ALA A 627 -8.12 -17.44 40.33
N VAL A 628 -8.03 -18.76 40.50
CA VAL A 628 -9.02 -19.50 41.27
C VAL A 628 -8.55 -19.59 42.72
N ARG A 629 -9.35 -19.06 43.64
CA ARG A 629 -9.16 -19.22 45.07
C ARG A 629 -9.94 -20.43 45.56
N LEU A 630 -9.24 -21.32 46.24
CA LEU A 630 -9.81 -22.45 46.97
C LEU A 630 -9.79 -22.09 48.45
N THR A 631 -10.93 -22.13 49.12
CA THR A 631 -11.02 -21.97 50.57
C THR A 631 -11.35 -23.32 51.18
N LEU A 632 -10.40 -23.87 51.94
CA LEU A 632 -10.45 -25.22 52.45
C LEU A 632 -10.35 -25.23 53.99
N ARG A 633 -11.17 -26.05 54.64
CA ARG A 633 -11.10 -26.34 56.07
C ARG A 633 -11.62 -27.74 56.31
N LYS A 634 -10.78 -28.65 56.81
CA LYS A 634 -11.19 -30.03 57.13
C LYS A 634 -11.52 -30.17 58.61
N THR A 635 -12.61 -30.87 58.93
CA THR A 635 -12.79 -31.50 60.25
C THR A 635 -12.46 -32.99 60.18
N ILE A 636 -12.87 -33.68 59.12
CA ILE A 636 -12.45 -35.05 58.80
C ILE A 636 -11.80 -35.11 57.41
N PHE A 637 -12.49 -34.63 56.37
CA PHE A 637 -11.88 -34.48 55.04
C PHE A 637 -12.47 -33.29 54.28
N ALA A 638 -11.59 -32.50 53.67
CA ALA A 638 -11.93 -31.42 52.75
C ALA A 638 -10.81 -31.26 51.74
N GLY A 639 -11.17 -31.02 50.49
CA GLY A 639 -10.18 -30.71 49.48
C GLY A 639 -10.83 -30.21 48.21
N ALA A 640 -9.95 -29.81 47.31
CA ALA A 640 -10.31 -29.37 45.98
C ALA A 640 -9.29 -29.93 45.00
N GLY A 641 -9.74 -30.42 43.86
CA GLY A 641 -8.85 -30.94 42.85
C GLY A 641 -9.03 -30.30 41.49
N LEU A 642 -7.96 -30.35 40.70
CA LEU A 642 -7.90 -29.90 39.33
C LEU A 642 -8.25 -31.09 38.42
N VAL A 643 -9.27 -30.94 37.57
CA VAL A 643 -9.68 -31.98 36.63
C VAL A 643 -8.69 -32.04 35.46
N LEU A 644 -7.96 -33.14 35.31
CA LEU A 644 -7.00 -33.36 34.22
C LEU A 644 -7.50 -34.37 33.16
N LEU A 645 -8.45 -35.25 33.51
CA LEU A 645 -9.08 -36.22 32.62
C LEU A 645 -10.62 -36.11 32.70
N GLN A 646 -11.31 -36.26 31.57
CA GLN A 646 -12.75 -36.46 31.51
C GLN A 646 -13.14 -37.88 31.97
N ASN A 647 -14.41 -38.08 32.33
CA ASN A 647 -14.96 -39.39 32.75
C ASN A 647 -14.85 -40.49 31.68
N ASP A 648 -14.57 -40.14 30.42
CA ASP A 648 -14.38 -41.07 29.31
C ASP A 648 -12.90 -41.31 28.96
N GLY A 649 -11.98 -40.85 29.81
CA GLY A 649 -10.53 -41.05 29.68
C GLY A 649 -9.82 -40.03 28.78
N ARG A 650 -10.51 -39.04 28.22
CA ARG A 650 -9.88 -37.99 27.40
C ARG A 650 -9.24 -36.91 28.27
N SER A 651 -8.00 -36.52 27.95
CA SER A 651 -7.28 -35.43 28.65
C SER A 651 -7.88 -34.06 28.34
N LEU A 652 -8.02 -33.22 29.38
CA LEU A 652 -8.46 -31.82 29.29
C LEU A 652 -7.30 -30.82 29.18
N GLY A 653 -6.06 -31.31 29.14
CA GLY A 653 -4.87 -30.44 29.17
C GLY A 653 -3.58 -31.25 29.14
N GLY A 654 -3.32 -31.90 28.00
CA GLY A 654 -2.10 -32.67 27.75
C GLY A 654 -2.07 -34.00 28.50
N ALA A 655 -1.73 -35.08 27.81
CA ALA A 655 -1.36 -36.32 28.47
C ALA A 655 0.03 -36.14 29.12
N THR A 656 0.10 -35.47 30.27
CA THR A 656 1.38 -35.27 30.96
C THR A 656 1.75 -36.56 31.69
N ASN A 657 2.96 -37.07 31.44
CA ASN A 657 3.49 -38.26 32.13
C ASN A 657 4.30 -37.87 33.39
N GLN A 658 4.27 -36.58 33.76
CA GLN A 658 4.98 -36.01 34.90
C GLN A 658 4.16 -34.88 35.55
N PRO A 659 4.32 -34.65 36.87
CA PRO A 659 3.64 -33.58 37.59
C PRO A 659 3.91 -32.23 36.90
N PRO A 660 2.86 -31.44 36.61
CA PRO A 660 3.05 -30.14 35.99
C PRO A 660 3.64 -29.14 36.98
N GLN A 661 4.21 -28.07 36.46
CA GLN A 661 4.51 -26.87 37.24
C GLN A 661 3.21 -26.26 37.76
N LEU A 662 3.20 -25.77 39.00
CA LEU A 662 2.07 -25.07 39.61
C LEU A 662 2.50 -23.68 40.05
N TYR A 663 1.76 -22.64 39.67
CA TYR A 663 1.98 -21.31 40.21
C TYR A 663 0.85 -20.93 41.17
N VAL A 664 1.16 -20.95 42.46
CA VAL A 664 0.18 -20.89 43.55
C VAL A 664 0.55 -19.89 44.63
N ARG A 665 -0.43 -19.44 45.40
CA ARG A 665 -0.22 -18.69 46.65
C ARG A 665 -1.07 -19.29 47.74
N VAL A 666 -0.41 -19.80 48.79
CA VAL A 666 -1.07 -20.43 49.94
C VAL A 666 -1.07 -19.49 51.14
N GLN A 667 -2.21 -19.34 51.82
CA GLN A 667 -2.33 -18.52 53.04
C GLN A 667 -3.13 -19.25 54.11
N GLY A 668 -2.99 -18.82 55.37
CA GLY A 668 -3.75 -19.36 56.51
C GLY A 668 -3.11 -20.58 57.16
N GLY A 669 -2.56 -21.52 56.39
CA GLY A 669 -1.94 -22.77 56.88
C GLY A 669 -1.18 -23.55 55.81
N VAL A 670 -0.78 -24.79 56.11
CA VAL A 670 -0.13 -25.69 55.16
C VAL A 670 -1.18 -26.45 54.36
N VAL A 671 -0.96 -26.60 53.05
CA VAL A 671 -1.78 -27.46 52.18
C VAL A 671 -0.91 -28.57 51.60
N THR A 672 -1.38 -29.80 51.66
CA THR A 672 -0.77 -30.94 50.98
C THR A 672 -1.34 -31.03 49.57
N CYS A 673 -0.45 -30.97 48.57
CA CYS A 673 -0.78 -31.17 47.16
C CYS A 673 -0.54 -32.64 46.80
N PHE A 674 -1.59 -33.35 46.37
CA PHE A 674 -1.52 -34.72 45.89
C PHE A 674 -1.56 -34.76 44.37
N ILE A 675 -0.72 -35.61 43.78
CA ILE A 675 -0.75 -36.01 42.37
C ILE A 675 -1.15 -37.47 42.35
N THR A 676 -2.24 -37.79 41.67
CA THR A 676 -2.70 -39.17 41.45
C THR A 676 -2.35 -39.57 40.03
N ASP A 677 -1.65 -40.69 39.85
CA ASP A 677 -1.36 -41.23 38.51
C ASP A 677 -2.50 -42.12 37.97
N ALA A 678 -2.31 -42.67 36.77
CA ALA A 678 -3.29 -43.53 36.11
C ALA A 678 -3.60 -44.84 36.86
N ASP A 679 -2.70 -45.31 37.73
CA ASP A 679 -2.84 -46.52 38.53
C ASP A 679 -3.46 -46.25 39.93
N ASP A 680 -3.94 -45.02 40.16
CA ASP A 680 -4.47 -44.54 41.45
C ASP A 680 -3.42 -44.41 42.58
N ASP A 681 -2.13 -44.43 42.24
CA ASP A 681 -1.05 -44.17 43.19
C ASP A 681 -0.97 -42.65 43.48
N LYS A 682 -0.99 -42.31 44.78
CA LYS A 682 -0.92 -40.91 45.26
C LYS A 682 0.49 -40.53 45.71
N TYR A 683 0.96 -39.42 45.17
CA TYR A 683 2.22 -38.76 45.52
C TYR A 683 1.92 -37.38 46.11
N SER A 684 2.54 -37.01 47.23
CA SER A 684 2.22 -35.78 47.94
C SER A 684 3.40 -34.81 48.07
N ARG A 685 3.09 -33.52 48.25
CA ARG A 685 4.03 -32.46 48.59
C ARG A 685 3.33 -31.40 49.43
N ASP A 686 3.91 -31.05 50.56
CA ASP A 686 3.41 -29.93 51.36
C ASP A 686 3.82 -28.58 50.78
N ILE A 687 2.87 -27.65 50.76
CA ILE A 687 3.06 -26.27 50.32
C ILE A 687 2.73 -25.37 51.51
N GLY A 688 3.78 -24.75 52.07
CA GLY A 688 3.66 -23.86 53.23
C GLY A 688 3.10 -22.48 52.87
N PRO A 689 2.48 -21.78 53.84
CA PRO A 689 1.88 -20.48 53.59
C PRO A 689 2.94 -19.42 53.24
N SER A 690 2.64 -18.58 52.25
CA SER A 690 3.52 -17.52 51.77
C SER A 690 2.72 -16.29 51.33
N PRO A 691 3.17 -15.06 51.68
CA PRO A 691 2.57 -13.85 51.15
C PRO A 691 2.85 -13.66 49.65
N ASN A 692 3.91 -14.29 49.13
CA ASN A 692 4.32 -14.25 47.73
C ASN A 692 3.84 -15.50 46.98
N TRP A 693 3.69 -15.37 45.66
CA TRP A 693 3.47 -16.49 44.76
C TRP A 693 4.65 -17.45 44.77
N GLN A 694 4.36 -18.75 44.68
CA GLN A 694 5.31 -19.85 44.71
C GLN A 694 5.18 -20.64 43.40
N LEU A 695 6.31 -20.86 42.71
CA LEU A 695 6.39 -21.83 41.62
C LEU A 695 6.78 -23.20 42.18
N ILE A 696 5.90 -24.17 42.02
CA ILE A 696 6.20 -25.58 42.24
C ILE A 696 6.74 -26.14 40.92
N PRO A 697 8.00 -26.62 40.84
CA PRO A 697 8.56 -27.11 39.59
C PRO A 697 7.94 -28.46 39.17
N ALA A 698 8.02 -28.76 37.87
CA ALA A 698 7.52 -30.00 37.29
C ALA A 698 8.39 -31.20 37.67
N GLY A 699 7.77 -32.39 37.66
CA GLY A 699 8.46 -33.66 37.78
C GLY A 699 8.31 -34.35 39.14
N TRP A 700 8.37 -35.68 39.10
CA TRP A 700 8.15 -36.58 40.24
C TRP A 700 9.14 -36.38 41.39
N VAL A 701 10.35 -35.85 41.12
CA VAL A 701 11.40 -35.59 42.13
C VAL A 701 10.95 -34.61 43.22
N HIS A 702 9.87 -33.86 42.96
CA HIS A 702 9.34 -32.86 43.87
C HIS A 702 8.21 -33.39 44.78
N TYR A 703 7.82 -34.66 44.64
CA TYR A 703 6.74 -35.32 45.37
C TYR A 703 7.22 -36.61 46.05
N VAL A 704 6.53 -37.04 47.11
CA VAL A 704 6.85 -38.22 47.91
C VAL A 704 5.64 -39.15 47.97
N GLY A 705 5.80 -40.45 47.70
CA GLY A 705 4.69 -41.42 47.69
C GLY A 705 4.83 -42.48 46.59
N GLY A 706 3.78 -43.27 46.36
CA GLY A 706 3.70 -44.35 45.33
C GLY A 706 4.24 -45.72 45.77
N THR A 707 3.73 -46.80 45.16
CA THR A 707 4.12 -48.19 45.52
C THR A 707 5.14 -48.85 44.60
N ASP A 708 5.49 -48.27 43.44
CA ASP A 708 6.50 -48.82 42.53
C ASP A 708 7.28 -47.74 41.76
N ALA A 709 8.39 -48.14 41.11
CA ALA A 709 9.26 -47.27 40.32
C ALA A 709 8.47 -46.47 39.28
N VAL A 710 8.65 -45.14 39.29
CA VAL A 710 8.02 -44.13 38.43
C VAL A 710 8.02 -44.58 36.96
N ASN A 711 6.96 -45.24 36.53
CA ASN A 711 6.74 -45.62 35.13
C ASN A 711 5.95 -44.51 34.45
N SER A 712 6.23 -44.29 33.19
CA SER A 712 5.79 -43.17 32.34
C SER A 712 4.27 -43.08 32.09
N GLN A 713 3.46 -42.95 33.13
CA GLN A 713 2.00 -43.01 33.05
C GLN A 713 1.34 -41.63 33.17
N GLN A 714 0.16 -41.48 32.57
CA GLN A 714 -0.63 -40.25 32.56
C GLN A 714 -1.08 -39.86 33.98
N ILE A 715 -1.14 -38.57 34.28
CA ILE A 715 -1.68 -38.07 35.55
C ILE A 715 -3.21 -38.07 35.53
N LYS A 716 -3.82 -38.61 36.59
CA LYS A 716 -5.27 -38.69 36.79
C LYS A 716 -5.85 -37.47 37.50
N GLY A 717 -5.12 -36.86 38.43
CA GLY A 717 -5.61 -35.66 39.13
C GLY A 717 -4.56 -34.96 40.00
N ILE A 718 -4.82 -33.68 40.28
CA ILE A 718 -4.09 -32.86 41.25
C ILE A 718 -5.09 -32.46 42.32
N GLU A 719 -4.78 -32.67 43.60
CA GLU A 719 -5.67 -32.35 44.72
C GLU A 719 -4.94 -31.50 45.75
N PHE A 720 -5.68 -30.61 46.43
CA PHE A 720 -5.20 -29.79 47.53
C PHE A 720 -6.04 -30.12 48.77
N GLU A 721 -5.39 -30.54 49.84
CA GLU A 721 -6.02 -30.82 51.14
C GLU A 721 -5.30 -30.03 52.24
N PRO A 722 -6.00 -29.35 53.17
CA PRO A 722 -5.36 -28.69 54.30
C PRO A 722 -4.71 -29.74 55.22
N ASP A 723 -3.54 -29.44 55.78
CA ASP A 723 -2.78 -30.40 56.62
C ASP A 723 -3.36 -30.53 58.04
N ASP A 724 -3.74 -29.40 58.65
CA ASP A 724 -4.26 -29.32 60.01
C ASP A 724 -5.79 -29.29 60.08
N ASP A 725 -6.37 -30.01 61.06
CA ASP A 725 -7.79 -29.98 61.35
C ASP A 725 -8.23 -28.60 61.87
N ASN A 726 -9.43 -28.17 61.48
CA ASN A 726 -10.06 -26.90 61.89
C ASN A 726 -9.36 -25.60 61.47
N GLN A 727 -8.30 -25.66 60.64
CA GLN A 727 -7.64 -24.49 60.07
C GLN A 727 -8.23 -24.14 58.69
N THR A 728 -8.60 -22.87 58.49
CA THR A 728 -8.96 -22.38 57.16
C THR A 728 -7.70 -22.03 56.38
N VAL A 729 -7.51 -22.68 55.23
CA VAL A 729 -6.41 -22.46 54.30
C VAL A 729 -6.97 -21.94 52.99
N THR A 730 -6.33 -20.92 52.42
CA THR A 730 -6.66 -20.44 51.07
C THR A 730 -5.55 -20.77 50.10
N VAL A 731 -5.90 -21.31 48.93
CA VAL A 731 -4.97 -21.62 47.83
C VAL A 731 -5.43 -20.87 46.59
N ASP A 732 -4.68 -19.85 46.18
CA ASP A 732 -4.88 -19.19 44.89
C ASP A 732 -4.05 -19.93 43.84
N VAL A 733 -4.70 -20.47 42.81
CA VAL A 733 -4.05 -21.14 41.67
C VAL A 733 -4.18 -20.26 40.44
N LEU A 734 -3.03 -19.86 39.87
CA LEU A 734 -3.03 -19.03 38.66
C LEU A 734 -3.01 -19.86 37.38
N TRP A 735 -2.09 -20.83 37.29
CA TRP A 735 -1.96 -21.74 36.16
C TRP A 735 -1.23 -23.03 36.59
N ALA A 736 -1.40 -24.10 35.80
CA ALA A 736 -0.56 -25.29 35.86
C ALA A 736 -0.12 -25.73 34.46
N GLY A 737 1.09 -26.25 34.32
CA GLY A 737 1.56 -26.76 33.03
C GLY A 737 2.94 -27.39 33.01
N GLU A 738 3.29 -28.16 31.99
CA GLU A 738 4.62 -28.79 31.88
C GLU A 738 5.74 -27.77 31.63
N VAL A 739 5.40 -26.65 30.97
CA VAL A 739 6.32 -25.54 30.66
C VAL A 739 5.89 -24.26 31.38
N PRO A 740 6.79 -23.28 31.56
CA PRO A 740 6.41 -21.97 32.07
C PRO A 740 5.38 -21.28 31.17
N LEU A 741 4.50 -20.47 31.77
CA LEU A 741 3.52 -19.66 31.04
C LEU A 741 4.22 -18.72 30.03
N GLU A 742 4.02 -18.97 28.74
CA GLU A 742 4.57 -18.17 27.65
C GLU A 742 3.83 -16.83 27.54
N ARG A 743 4.58 -15.73 27.54
CA ARG A 743 4.05 -14.37 27.36
C ARG A 743 4.12 -13.95 25.91
N ILE A 744 3.26 -13.00 25.55
CA ILE A 744 3.33 -12.38 24.24
C ILE A 744 4.73 -11.76 24.01
N PRO A 745 5.43 -12.10 22.92
CA PRO A 745 6.82 -11.71 22.72
C PRO A 745 6.91 -10.28 22.14
N LEU A 746 6.90 -9.27 23.01
CA LEU A 746 6.93 -7.86 22.62
C LEU A 746 8.36 -7.36 22.29
N PRO A 747 8.54 -6.41 21.34
CA PRO A 747 7.49 -5.81 20.51
C PRO A 747 7.00 -6.75 19.40
N LEU A 748 5.71 -6.68 19.07
CA LEU A 748 5.06 -7.60 18.13
C LEU A 748 3.91 -6.92 17.40
N ILE A 749 3.60 -7.40 16.20
CA ILE A 749 2.40 -6.99 15.48
C ILE A 749 1.27 -7.97 15.81
N ILE A 750 0.08 -7.43 16.10
CA ILE A 750 -1.14 -8.19 16.33
C ILE A 750 -2.02 -8.14 15.08
N TYR A 751 -2.46 -9.30 14.65
CA TYR A 751 -3.27 -9.48 13.44
C TYR A 751 -4.72 -9.79 13.73
N LYS A 752 -5.03 -10.18 14.97
CA LYS A 752 -6.39 -10.45 15.39
C LYS A 752 -6.62 -9.95 16.81
N GLY A 753 -7.66 -9.18 17.00
CA GLY A 753 -8.27 -8.97 18.31
C GLY A 753 -9.55 -9.77 18.40
N SER A 754 -9.77 -10.47 19.50
CA SER A 754 -11.03 -11.18 19.72
C SER A 754 -11.50 -11.08 21.15
N PHE A 755 -12.81 -11.17 21.28
CA PHE A 755 -13.53 -11.18 22.52
C PHE A 755 -14.43 -12.40 22.52
N VAL A 756 -14.30 -13.25 23.52
CA VAL A 756 -15.03 -14.52 23.62
C VAL A 756 -15.84 -14.54 24.90
N SER A 757 -17.13 -14.87 24.78
CA SER A 757 -17.98 -15.16 25.93
C SER A 757 -18.11 -16.66 26.14
N ARG A 758 -17.95 -17.09 27.39
CA ARG A 758 -18.07 -18.49 27.80
C ARG A 758 -19.23 -18.65 28.77
N VAL A 759 -20.45 -18.62 28.24
CA VAL A 759 -21.69 -18.63 29.04
C VAL A 759 -22.62 -19.73 28.52
N GLN A 760 -23.10 -20.60 29.41
CA GLN A 760 -23.96 -21.74 29.08
C GLN A 760 -25.43 -21.35 28.80
N ALA A 761 -25.88 -20.21 29.34
CA ALA A 761 -27.24 -19.69 29.17
C ALA A 761 -27.32 -18.66 28.04
N ALA A 762 -28.52 -18.48 27.49
CA ALA A 762 -28.82 -17.34 26.62
C ALA A 762 -28.50 -16.03 27.36
N HIS A 763 -27.80 -15.13 26.68
CA HIS A 763 -27.30 -13.90 27.26
C HIS A 763 -27.12 -12.83 26.18
N THR A 764 -27.20 -11.58 26.61
CA THR A 764 -26.85 -10.42 25.80
C THR A 764 -25.47 -9.92 26.18
N ILE A 765 -24.65 -9.62 25.17
CA ILE A 765 -23.42 -8.86 25.33
C ILE A 765 -23.51 -7.58 24.54
N GLU A 766 -23.03 -6.50 25.15
CA GLU A 766 -22.89 -5.21 24.50
C GLU A 766 -21.42 -4.79 24.54
N ILE A 767 -20.84 -4.46 23.38
CA ILE A 767 -19.42 -4.13 23.23
C ILE A 767 -19.27 -2.71 22.70
N GLY A 768 -18.50 -1.88 23.41
CA GLY A 768 -18.12 -0.54 23.01
C GLY A 768 -16.79 -0.54 22.26
N ASP A 769 -15.87 0.38 22.59
CA ASP A 769 -14.54 0.39 21.99
C ASP A 769 -13.68 -0.76 22.53
N PHE A 770 -13.03 -1.48 21.63
CA PHE A 770 -11.95 -2.44 21.90
C PHE A 770 -10.73 -2.04 21.06
N LYS A 771 -9.67 -1.55 21.71
CA LYS A 771 -8.54 -0.96 21.01
C LYS A 771 -7.22 -1.09 21.76
N PRO A 772 -6.08 -1.07 21.05
CA PRO A 772 -4.82 -0.67 21.66
C PRO A 772 -4.86 0.81 22.07
N ASN A 773 -4.08 1.15 23.09
CA ASN A 773 -3.72 2.53 23.40
C ASN A 773 -2.20 2.67 23.25
N ASN A 774 -1.77 3.85 22.78
CA ASN A 774 -0.37 4.15 22.47
C ASN A 774 0.21 3.21 21.40
N ASN A 775 -0.59 2.84 20.39
CA ASN A 775 -0.06 2.12 19.23
C ASN A 775 0.78 3.11 18.40
N PRO A 776 2.09 2.89 18.23
CA PRO A 776 2.91 3.80 17.44
C PRO A 776 2.55 3.81 15.96
N PHE A 777 1.81 2.81 15.47
CA PHE A 777 1.24 2.85 14.13
C PHE A 777 0.07 3.82 13.99
N ASP A 778 -0.50 4.33 15.09
CA ASP A 778 -1.56 5.34 15.00
C ASP A 778 -1.02 6.68 14.43
N GLU A 779 0.29 6.93 14.56
CA GLU A 779 0.96 8.09 13.96
C GLU A 779 1.50 7.72 12.57
N LEU A 780 0.78 8.14 11.53
CA LEU A 780 1.20 7.90 10.16
C LEU A 780 2.42 8.76 9.79
N PRO A 781 3.50 8.17 9.24
CA PRO A 781 4.67 8.92 8.79
C PRO A 781 4.30 10.03 7.80
N TYR A 782 5.00 11.17 7.90
CA TYR A 782 4.86 12.34 7.02
C TYR A 782 3.49 13.05 7.08
N THR A 783 2.77 12.92 8.20
CA THR A 783 1.55 13.67 8.47
C THR A 783 1.83 14.87 9.40
N PRO A 784 1.18 16.03 9.19
CA PRO A 784 0.25 16.35 8.10
C PRO A 784 0.99 16.59 6.77
N GLY A 785 0.28 16.45 5.65
CA GLY A 785 0.74 16.91 4.33
C GLY A 785 0.73 15.83 3.26
N VAL A 786 1.31 14.67 3.52
CA VAL A 786 1.25 13.54 2.59
C VAL A 786 -0.20 13.06 2.47
N TRP A 787 -0.68 12.98 1.23
CA TRP A 787 -2.00 12.51 0.89
C TRP A 787 -2.01 11.01 0.64
N PRO A 788 -3.07 10.30 1.07
CA PRO A 788 -3.30 8.92 0.64
C PRO A 788 -3.63 8.87 -0.86
N PHE A 789 -3.83 7.67 -1.41
CA PHE A 789 -4.12 7.51 -2.84
C PHE A 789 -5.41 8.21 -3.26
N THR A 790 -6.51 7.99 -2.52
CA THR A 790 -7.84 8.52 -2.86
C THR A 790 -8.55 9.23 -1.71
N VAL A 791 -9.46 10.14 -2.07
CA VAL A 791 -10.54 10.62 -1.21
C VAL A 791 -11.82 9.88 -1.60
N ASN A 792 -12.39 9.18 -0.64
CA ASN A 792 -13.65 8.48 -0.80
C ASN A 792 -14.68 9.15 0.11
N THR A 793 -15.86 9.45 -0.43
CA THR A 793 -16.95 10.05 0.34
C THR A 793 -18.27 9.34 0.08
N ASP A 794 -19.07 9.20 1.12
CA ASP A 794 -20.47 8.77 1.04
C ASP A 794 -21.32 9.78 1.82
N ASN A 795 -22.24 10.45 1.14
CA ASN A 795 -23.11 11.48 1.71
C ASN A 795 -22.33 12.61 2.41
N GLY A 796 -21.20 13.02 1.81
CA GLY A 796 -20.33 14.08 2.32
C GLY A 796 -19.50 13.70 3.56
N LEU A 797 -19.53 12.43 3.97
CA LEU A 797 -18.64 11.89 4.99
C LEU A 797 -17.45 11.22 4.32
N VAL A 798 -16.23 11.58 4.73
CA VAL A 798 -15.03 10.94 4.21
C VAL A 798 -14.92 9.54 4.77
N GLU A 799 -14.88 8.55 3.89
CA GLU A 799 -14.69 7.16 4.27
C GLU A 799 -13.29 6.95 4.86
N ALA A 800 -13.19 5.86 5.62
CA ALA A 800 -11.95 5.50 6.29
C ALA A 800 -10.93 4.85 5.34
N TYR A 801 -11.37 4.19 4.26
CA TYR A 801 -10.49 3.59 3.24
C TYR A 801 -10.03 4.68 2.28
N ARG A 802 -8.71 4.87 2.14
CA ARG A 802 -8.10 5.90 1.30
C ARG A 802 -6.85 5.41 0.54
N GLY A 803 -6.29 4.26 0.93
CA GLY A 803 -5.17 3.61 0.28
C GLY A 803 -3.80 4.25 0.58
N SER A 804 -2.75 3.60 0.13
CA SER A 804 -1.36 3.99 0.41
C SER A 804 -0.95 5.27 -0.32
N PRO A 805 -0.15 6.16 0.28
CA PRO A 805 0.37 7.35 -0.40
C PRO A 805 1.37 6.99 -1.52
N TYR A 806 1.16 7.59 -2.69
CA TYR A 806 2.04 7.47 -3.85
C TYR A 806 2.85 8.75 -4.07
N ALA A 807 4.13 8.63 -4.40
CA ALA A 807 5.01 9.76 -4.69
C ALA A 807 4.54 10.62 -5.87
N ALA A 808 3.86 10.04 -6.86
CA ALA A 808 3.35 10.75 -8.02
C ALA A 808 2.13 11.64 -7.73
N TYR A 809 1.44 11.35 -6.61
CA TYR A 809 0.19 12.02 -6.22
C TYR A 809 0.42 13.13 -5.20
N GLN A 810 1.66 13.35 -4.78
CA GLN A 810 2.00 14.36 -3.80
C GLN A 810 2.31 15.70 -4.47
N SER A 811 1.78 16.80 -3.91
CA SER A 811 2.08 18.16 -4.37
C SER A 811 2.56 19.05 -3.22
N PRO A 812 3.88 19.08 -2.93
CA PRO A 812 4.41 20.07 -2.00
C PRO A 812 4.16 21.51 -2.47
N SER A 813 4.08 21.73 -3.79
CA SER A 813 3.83 23.05 -4.38
C SER A 813 2.44 23.59 -4.01
N PHE A 814 1.43 22.72 -3.89
CA PHE A 814 0.12 23.08 -3.36
C PHE A 814 0.23 23.66 -1.95
N TRP A 815 0.90 22.96 -1.04
CA TRP A 815 1.05 23.38 0.36
C TRP A 815 1.82 24.70 0.51
N ILE A 816 2.87 24.90 -0.30
CA ILE A 816 3.61 26.17 -0.37
C ILE A 816 2.66 27.31 -0.78
N LYS A 817 1.84 27.12 -1.82
CA LYS A 817 0.86 28.12 -2.28
C LYS A 817 -0.21 28.43 -1.22
N GLN A 818 -0.58 27.46 -0.39
CA GLN A 818 -1.50 27.66 0.74
C GLN A 818 -0.82 28.25 1.99
N GLY A 819 0.50 28.46 1.96
CA GLY A 819 1.27 28.98 3.10
C GLY A 819 1.48 27.96 4.24
N ASN A 820 1.24 26.67 4.00
CA ASN A 820 1.46 25.59 4.98
C ASN A 820 2.83 24.94 4.76
N ASN A 821 3.88 25.58 5.30
CA ASN A 821 5.26 25.12 5.13
C ASN A 821 5.54 23.77 5.82
N GLU A 822 4.90 23.48 6.96
CA GLU A 822 5.09 22.21 7.67
C GLU A 822 4.62 21.01 6.81
N ALA A 823 3.43 21.11 6.22
CA ALA A 823 2.93 20.09 5.30
C ALA A 823 3.82 19.97 4.05
N ALA A 824 4.29 21.09 3.50
CA ALA A 824 5.22 21.08 2.38
C ALA A 824 6.54 20.37 2.72
N ASP A 825 7.12 20.66 3.89
CA ASP A 825 8.37 20.06 4.36
C ASP A 825 8.22 18.55 4.55
N ASN A 826 7.11 18.09 5.14
CA ASN A 826 6.80 16.67 5.29
C ASN A 826 6.70 15.95 3.94
N VAL A 827 6.03 16.55 2.95
CA VAL A 827 5.92 15.98 1.60
C VAL A 827 7.27 15.96 0.89
N ILE A 828 8.08 17.01 1.01
CA ILE A 828 9.42 17.05 0.39
C ILE A 828 10.35 16.00 1.03
N GLN A 829 10.25 15.81 2.35
CA GLN A 829 10.96 14.74 3.05
C GLN A 829 10.50 13.35 2.58
N PHE A 830 9.19 13.14 2.41
CA PHE A 830 8.64 11.91 1.82
C PHE A 830 9.24 11.63 0.44
N LEU A 831 9.34 12.63 -0.44
CA LEU A 831 9.94 12.46 -1.77
C LEU A 831 11.45 12.14 -1.70
N SER A 832 12.17 12.73 -0.74
CA SER A 832 13.58 12.41 -0.48
C SER A 832 13.79 10.98 0.00
N ASP A 833 12.92 10.51 0.90
CA ASP A 833 13.00 9.15 1.44
C ASP A 833 12.56 8.11 0.39
N ALA A 834 11.63 8.45 -0.50
CA ALA A 834 11.30 7.65 -1.67
C ALA A 834 12.51 7.44 -2.61
N GLN A 835 13.34 8.48 -2.82
CA GLN A 835 14.59 8.31 -3.57
C GLN A 835 15.61 7.43 -2.84
N THR A 836 15.71 7.58 -1.53
CA THR A 836 16.60 6.78 -0.69
C THR A 836 16.18 5.31 -0.71
N ALA A 837 14.89 5.03 -0.67
CA ALA A 837 14.36 3.68 -0.77
C ALA A 837 14.66 3.03 -2.12
N TYR A 838 14.48 3.77 -3.23
CA TYR A 838 14.87 3.27 -4.56
C TYR A 838 16.35 2.86 -4.60
N PHE A 839 17.23 3.74 -4.10
CA PHE A 839 18.66 3.47 -4.04
C PHE A 839 18.98 2.20 -3.24
N GLN A 840 18.28 1.95 -2.13
CA GLN A 840 18.46 0.75 -1.30
C GLN A 840 17.92 -0.52 -1.96
N GLN A 841 16.85 -0.41 -2.73
CA GLN A 841 16.19 -1.55 -3.39
C GLN A 841 16.88 -1.95 -4.70
N HIS A 842 17.49 -1.00 -5.41
CA HIS A 842 18.15 -1.25 -6.68
C HIS A 842 19.49 -2.01 -6.50
N PRO A 843 19.75 -3.11 -7.24
CA PRO A 843 20.92 -3.98 -7.03
C PRO A 843 22.29 -3.29 -7.11
N THR A 844 22.39 -2.22 -7.90
CA THR A 844 23.63 -1.45 -8.11
C THR A 844 23.67 -0.10 -7.39
N GLY A 845 22.64 0.23 -6.58
CA GLY A 845 22.59 1.50 -5.86
C GLY A 845 22.49 2.72 -6.77
N ARG A 846 21.58 2.72 -7.76
CA ARG A 846 21.34 3.91 -8.61
C ARG A 846 20.62 5.00 -7.80
N THR A 847 21.10 6.23 -7.88
CA THR A 847 20.50 7.40 -7.21
C THR A 847 19.63 8.22 -8.19
N GLY A 848 18.57 8.87 -7.68
CA GLY A 848 17.78 9.87 -8.42
C GLY A 848 16.36 9.45 -8.79
N LEU A 849 16.05 8.15 -8.84
CA LEU A 849 14.69 7.64 -9.07
C LEU A 849 13.98 7.34 -7.75
N PHE A 850 12.69 6.99 -7.79
CA PHE A 850 11.82 6.90 -6.62
C PHE A 850 11.21 5.51 -6.46
N ALA A 851 11.12 5.03 -5.23
CA ALA A 851 10.20 3.95 -4.89
C ALA A 851 8.79 4.56 -4.79
N PRO A 852 7.80 4.05 -5.54
CA PRO A 852 6.60 4.82 -5.86
C PRO A 852 5.56 4.89 -4.73
N VAL A 853 5.50 3.90 -3.84
CA VAL A 853 4.42 3.76 -2.85
C VAL A 853 5.02 3.66 -1.45
N LEU A 854 4.49 4.41 -0.47
CA LEU A 854 4.77 4.15 0.95
C LEU A 854 3.56 3.44 1.54
N ASN A 855 3.74 2.21 2.02
CA ASN A 855 2.65 1.48 2.63
C ASN A 855 2.47 1.92 4.07
N TRP A 856 1.51 2.79 4.34
CA TRP A 856 1.22 3.22 5.70
C TRP A 856 0.76 2.06 6.58
N ALA A 857 1.05 2.16 7.88
CA ALA A 857 0.51 1.28 8.91
C ALA A 857 -0.97 1.57 9.21
N SER A 858 -1.78 1.70 8.16
CA SER A 858 -3.21 1.88 8.22
C SER A 858 -3.93 0.57 7.92
N TRP A 859 -5.15 0.45 8.43
CA TRP A 859 -5.96 -0.76 8.31
C TRP A 859 -6.36 -1.07 6.85
N ASP A 860 -6.34 -0.07 5.96
CA ASP A 860 -6.67 -0.22 4.55
C ASP A 860 -5.51 -0.75 3.70
N THR A 861 -4.29 -0.79 4.23
CA THR A 861 -3.09 -1.31 3.55
C THR A 861 -2.93 -2.84 3.70
N MET A 862 -4.02 -3.57 3.97
CA MET A 862 -3.99 -5.02 4.27
C MET A 862 -3.46 -5.93 3.16
N ALA A 863 -3.38 -5.43 1.93
CA ALA A 863 -2.93 -6.21 0.78
C ALA A 863 -1.40 -6.41 0.72
N VAL A 864 -0.63 -5.67 1.53
CA VAL A 864 0.85 -5.72 1.51
C VAL A 864 1.40 -6.57 2.65
N SER A 865 2.58 -7.16 2.45
CA SER A 865 3.21 -7.94 3.52
C SER A 865 3.71 -7.02 4.64
N GLN A 866 3.80 -7.55 5.86
CA GLN A 866 4.19 -6.73 7.02
C GLN A 866 5.60 -6.17 6.93
N GLU A 867 6.50 -6.87 6.24
CA GLU A 867 7.84 -6.38 5.98
C GLU A 867 7.83 -5.07 5.18
N GLN A 868 6.70 -4.72 4.56
CA GLN A 868 6.52 -3.51 3.77
C GLN A 868 5.78 -2.39 4.52
N ILE A 869 5.23 -2.62 5.73
CA ILE A 869 4.55 -1.58 6.51
C ILE A 869 5.52 -0.47 6.92
N ASN A 870 5.09 0.78 6.75
CA ASN A 870 5.87 2.00 6.87
C ASN A 870 7.18 1.97 6.07
N LYS A 871 7.18 1.23 4.96
CA LYS A 871 8.30 1.19 4.00
C LYS A 871 7.81 1.51 2.60
N PHE A 872 8.72 2.08 1.84
CA PHE A 872 8.50 2.28 0.43
C PHE A 872 8.56 0.94 -0.31
N SER A 873 7.65 0.75 -1.27
CA SER A 873 7.48 -0.48 -2.03
C SER A 873 7.03 -0.18 -3.47
N TRP A 874 6.85 -1.25 -4.24
CA TRP A 874 6.32 -1.25 -5.61
C TRP A 874 4.92 -1.82 -5.69
N ILE A 875 4.32 -2.13 -4.54
CA ILE A 875 3.00 -2.73 -4.41
C ILE A 875 2.09 -1.66 -3.81
N GLY A 876 0.96 -1.42 -4.46
CA GLY A 876 -0.11 -0.56 -3.95
C GLY A 876 -1.39 -0.78 -4.76
N GLU A 877 -2.41 0.03 -4.49
CA GLU A 877 -3.76 -0.09 -5.08
C GLU A 877 -3.76 0.17 -6.59
N ASP A 878 -2.87 1.05 -7.05
CA ASP A 878 -2.60 1.25 -8.46
C ASP A 878 -1.53 0.27 -8.96
N PRO A 879 -1.87 -0.66 -9.88
CA PRO A 879 -0.92 -1.65 -10.35
C PRO A 879 0.20 -1.07 -11.23
N ASN A 880 0.04 0.15 -11.79
CA ASN A 880 0.98 0.68 -12.78
C ASN A 880 2.23 1.36 -12.18
N THR A 881 2.74 0.83 -11.06
CA THR A 881 3.80 1.44 -10.24
C THR A 881 5.14 1.62 -10.95
N GLN A 882 5.38 0.89 -12.05
CA GLN A 882 6.63 0.94 -12.81
C GLN A 882 6.63 2.03 -13.90
N TRP A 883 5.48 2.54 -14.30
CA TRP A 883 5.39 3.48 -15.41
C TRP A 883 6.09 4.82 -15.10
N ILE A 884 6.89 5.30 -16.06
CA ILE A 884 7.70 6.52 -15.92
C ILE A 884 6.88 7.75 -15.53
N GLY A 885 5.60 7.80 -15.91
CA GLY A 885 4.72 8.92 -15.60
C GLY A 885 4.63 9.20 -14.10
N TYR A 886 4.74 8.18 -13.24
CA TYR A 886 4.76 8.36 -11.79
C TYR A 886 6.00 9.11 -11.35
N THR A 887 7.17 8.66 -11.81
CA THR A 887 8.45 9.31 -11.51
C THR A 887 8.49 10.73 -12.09
N ALA A 888 8.08 10.92 -13.34
CA ALA A 888 8.16 12.22 -14.00
C ALA A 888 7.29 13.29 -13.29
N ARG A 889 6.06 12.95 -12.86
CA ARG A 889 5.20 13.86 -12.07
C ARG A 889 5.83 14.22 -10.73
N THR A 890 6.43 13.25 -10.04
CA THR A 890 7.17 13.51 -8.79
C THR A 890 8.32 14.50 -9.00
N VAL A 891 9.10 14.35 -10.08
CA VAL A 891 10.21 15.28 -10.39
C VAL A 891 9.68 16.67 -10.71
N VAL A 892 8.56 16.79 -11.45
CA VAL A 892 7.90 18.08 -11.71
C VAL A 892 7.53 18.77 -10.41
N GLU A 893 6.87 18.08 -9.49
CA GLU A 893 6.43 18.66 -8.21
C GLU A 893 7.61 19.03 -7.29
N ALA A 894 8.68 18.24 -7.26
CA ALA A 894 9.89 18.59 -6.53
C ALA A 894 10.58 19.84 -7.11
N ALA A 895 10.74 19.89 -8.44
CA ALA A 895 11.35 21.03 -9.12
C ALA A 895 10.51 22.30 -9.01
N TYR A 896 9.18 22.18 -9.13
CA TYR A 896 8.28 23.32 -9.00
C TYR A 896 8.24 23.85 -7.56
N SER A 897 8.25 22.96 -6.57
CA SER A 897 8.36 23.36 -5.15
C SER A 897 9.67 24.08 -4.86
N TRP A 898 10.79 23.61 -5.44
CA TRP A 898 12.07 24.30 -5.36
C TRP A 898 12.04 25.67 -6.05
N TYR A 899 11.40 25.78 -7.22
CA TYR A 899 11.21 27.07 -7.89
C TYR A 899 10.40 28.06 -7.03
N LEU A 900 9.33 27.60 -6.37
CA LEU A 900 8.55 28.42 -5.45
C LEU A 900 9.34 28.79 -4.17
N ARG A 901 10.32 27.96 -3.77
CA ARG A 901 11.17 28.16 -2.59
C ARG A 901 12.65 27.89 -2.91
N PRO A 902 13.36 28.82 -3.61
CA PRO A 902 14.71 28.59 -4.15
C PRO A 902 15.80 28.22 -3.12
N GLY A 903 15.56 28.47 -1.82
CA GLY A 903 16.47 28.12 -0.72
C GLY A 903 16.25 26.73 -0.11
N ASP A 904 15.32 25.93 -0.63
CA ASP A 904 15.05 24.59 -0.13
C ASP A 904 16.06 23.56 -0.65
N ALA A 905 17.00 23.19 0.21
CA ALA A 905 18.07 22.25 -0.13
C ALA A 905 17.56 20.82 -0.37
N ILE A 906 16.45 20.39 0.25
CA ILE A 906 15.92 19.03 0.06
C ILE A 906 15.19 18.96 -1.27
N ALA A 907 14.31 19.91 -1.58
CA ALA A 907 13.64 19.98 -2.88
C ALA A 907 14.64 20.09 -4.04
N GLN A 908 15.66 20.93 -3.88
CA GLN A 908 16.79 21.00 -4.82
C GLN A 908 17.45 19.64 -5.02
N THR A 909 17.78 18.95 -3.92
CA THR A 909 18.47 17.66 -3.97
C THR A 909 17.62 16.61 -4.68
N VAL A 910 16.34 16.52 -4.35
CA VAL A 910 15.40 15.58 -4.97
C VAL A 910 15.30 15.82 -6.48
N ALA A 911 15.03 17.07 -6.88
CA ALA A 911 14.90 17.43 -8.29
C ALA A 911 16.19 17.21 -9.08
N MET A 912 17.33 17.73 -8.60
CA MET A 912 18.59 17.68 -9.35
C MET A 912 19.16 16.27 -9.45
N ARG A 913 19.01 15.41 -8.44
CA ARG A 913 19.45 14.00 -8.55
C ARG A 913 18.69 13.25 -9.63
N ALA A 914 17.37 13.44 -9.71
CA ALA A 914 16.55 12.82 -10.73
C ALA A 914 16.91 13.32 -12.14
N LEU A 915 17.08 14.63 -12.30
CA LEU A 915 17.49 15.22 -13.58
C LEU A 915 18.90 14.78 -14.00
N GLN A 916 19.86 14.72 -13.06
CA GLN A 916 21.20 14.19 -13.32
C GLN A 916 21.16 12.73 -13.79
N PHE A 917 20.33 11.91 -13.14
CA PHE A 917 20.10 10.54 -13.55
C PHE A 917 19.60 10.47 -15.00
N LEU A 918 18.52 11.21 -15.32
CA LEU A 918 17.92 11.22 -16.66
C LEU A 918 18.88 11.74 -17.72
N ASN A 919 19.65 12.79 -17.41
CA ASN A 919 20.67 13.32 -18.31
C ASN A 919 21.75 12.27 -18.64
N ASN A 920 22.23 11.57 -17.61
CA ASN A 920 23.20 10.50 -17.77
C ASN A 920 22.63 9.31 -18.55
N ASP A 921 21.36 8.96 -18.32
CA ASP A 921 20.68 7.89 -19.06
C ASP A 921 20.56 8.21 -20.56
N TYR A 922 20.07 9.40 -20.92
CA TYR A 922 20.06 9.87 -22.31
C TYR A 922 21.45 9.82 -22.94
N TYR A 923 22.47 10.18 -22.16
CA TYR A 923 23.85 10.14 -22.62
C TYR A 923 24.33 8.72 -22.92
N LEU A 924 24.18 7.80 -21.97
CA LEU A 924 24.65 6.42 -22.08
C LEU A 924 23.89 5.63 -23.16
N ARG A 925 22.59 5.89 -23.34
CA ARG A 925 21.79 5.25 -24.39
C ARG A 925 22.01 5.86 -25.77
N GLY A 926 22.52 7.09 -25.86
CA GLY A 926 22.69 7.81 -27.12
C GLY A 926 21.36 8.05 -27.85
N GLN A 927 20.25 8.15 -27.11
CA GLN A 927 18.90 8.31 -27.66
C GLN A 927 18.15 9.38 -26.88
N VAL A 928 17.36 10.20 -27.59
CA VAL A 928 16.49 11.23 -26.96
C VAL A 928 15.14 10.68 -26.50
N ARG A 929 14.84 9.41 -26.81
CA ARG A 929 13.61 8.75 -26.37
C ARG A 929 13.61 8.58 -24.84
N PRO A 930 12.55 9.00 -24.13
CA PRO A 930 12.47 8.86 -22.68
C PRO A 930 12.42 7.40 -22.25
N LEU A 931 12.73 7.17 -20.97
CA LEU A 931 12.43 5.90 -20.30
C LEU A 931 10.90 5.69 -20.28
N THR A 932 10.46 4.44 -20.31
CA THR A 932 9.04 4.05 -20.20
C THR A 932 8.74 3.42 -18.85
N ASP A 933 9.68 2.66 -18.30
CA ASP A 933 9.49 1.90 -17.07
C ASP A 933 10.70 2.01 -16.15
N ILE A 934 10.43 2.25 -14.87
CA ILE A 934 11.38 2.15 -13.78
C ILE A 934 11.13 0.83 -13.05
N LEU A 935 12.17 0.01 -12.92
CA LEU A 935 12.07 -1.33 -12.37
C LEU A 935 12.68 -1.41 -10.96
N PRO A 936 12.10 -2.19 -10.04
CA PRO A 936 12.62 -2.35 -8.67
C PRO A 936 14.02 -2.96 -8.60
N ALA A 937 14.26 -3.98 -9.45
CA ALA A 937 15.42 -4.86 -9.36
C ALA A 937 16.19 -4.97 -10.68
N ALA A 938 16.01 -4.00 -11.58
CA ALA A 938 16.67 -3.96 -12.88
C ALA A 938 16.83 -2.52 -13.36
N ASP A 939 17.73 -2.32 -14.32
CA ASP A 939 17.93 -1.01 -14.93
C ASP A 939 16.63 -0.53 -15.62
N PRO A 940 16.31 0.77 -15.52
CA PRO A 940 15.17 1.35 -16.23
C PRO A 940 15.25 1.10 -17.74
N VAL A 941 14.08 0.97 -18.37
CA VAL A 941 13.99 0.62 -19.79
C VAL A 941 13.23 1.68 -20.57
N SER A 942 13.51 1.73 -21.86
CA SER A 942 12.82 2.54 -22.85
C SER A 942 12.28 1.61 -23.91
N LEU A 943 11.02 1.19 -23.79
CA LEU A 943 10.42 0.13 -24.61
C LEU A 943 9.65 0.65 -25.83
N TYR A 944 9.03 1.82 -25.71
CA TYR A 944 8.17 2.42 -26.73
C TYR A 944 8.23 3.96 -26.66
N GLU A 945 7.52 4.65 -27.56
CA GLU A 945 7.50 6.11 -27.59
C GLU A 945 6.56 6.67 -26.51
N GLU A 946 7.05 7.61 -25.71
CA GLU A 946 6.33 8.14 -24.54
C GLU A 946 6.41 9.68 -24.51
N PRO A 947 5.81 10.39 -25.48
CA PRO A 947 5.96 11.84 -25.63
C PRO A 947 5.49 12.63 -24.40
N HIS A 948 4.49 12.14 -23.66
CA HIS A 948 4.05 12.81 -22.43
C HIS A 948 5.13 12.79 -21.34
N ALA A 949 5.93 11.72 -21.23
CA ALA A 949 7.05 11.67 -20.28
C ALA A 949 8.11 12.72 -20.63
N SER A 950 8.41 12.91 -21.92
CA SER A 950 9.26 14.03 -22.37
C SER A 950 8.69 15.38 -21.95
N ALA A 951 7.37 15.60 -22.09
CA ALA A 951 6.73 16.83 -21.66
C ALA A 951 6.87 17.08 -20.15
N LEU A 952 6.63 16.07 -19.31
CA LEU A 952 6.79 16.17 -17.86
C LEU A 952 8.26 16.41 -17.45
N ILE A 953 9.20 15.65 -18.01
CA ILE A 953 10.63 15.81 -17.74
C ILE A 953 11.11 17.21 -18.17
N MET A 954 10.60 17.72 -19.30
CA MET A 954 10.87 19.09 -19.75
C MET A 954 10.38 20.12 -18.74
N LYS A 955 9.15 20.00 -18.23
CA LYS A 955 8.61 20.89 -17.18
C LYS A 955 9.49 20.90 -15.94
N ALA A 956 9.91 19.72 -15.48
CA ALA A 956 10.78 19.60 -14.32
C ALA A 956 12.13 20.30 -14.53
N ALA A 957 12.75 20.11 -15.70
CA ALA A 957 14.01 20.75 -16.04
C ALA A 957 13.89 22.27 -16.18
N ILE A 958 12.78 22.79 -16.72
CA ILE A 958 12.47 24.23 -16.76
C ILE A 958 12.41 24.80 -15.35
N TYR A 959 11.58 24.24 -14.47
CA TYR A 959 11.45 24.73 -13.09
C TYR A 959 12.78 24.67 -12.32
N ALA A 960 13.53 23.57 -12.45
CA ALA A 960 14.84 23.43 -11.82
C ALA A 960 15.84 24.47 -12.35
N ASN A 961 15.84 24.76 -13.66
CA ASN A 961 16.70 25.79 -14.25
C ASN A 961 16.36 27.19 -13.70
N LEU A 962 15.06 27.53 -13.67
CA LEU A 962 14.57 28.80 -13.13
C LEU A 962 14.86 28.94 -11.62
N ALA A 963 14.91 27.83 -10.89
CA ALA A 963 15.26 27.80 -9.47
C ALA A 963 16.78 27.98 -9.21
N GLY A 964 17.61 28.05 -10.25
CA GLY A 964 19.07 28.17 -10.14
C GLY A 964 19.82 26.83 -10.18
N GLY A 965 19.18 25.78 -10.71
CA GLY A 965 19.81 24.49 -10.97
C GLY A 965 20.91 24.54 -12.02
N ASP A 966 21.75 23.50 -12.00
CA ASP A 966 22.92 23.45 -12.86
C ASP A 966 22.51 23.48 -14.34
N PRO A 967 22.85 24.54 -15.11
CA PRO A 967 22.49 24.63 -16.52
C PRO A 967 23.19 23.57 -17.37
N THR A 968 24.27 22.95 -16.88
CA THR A 968 24.94 21.83 -17.58
C THR A 968 24.13 20.54 -17.55
N VAL A 969 23.12 20.44 -16.67
CA VAL A 969 22.19 19.30 -16.57
C VAL A 969 20.81 19.68 -17.09
N THR A 970 20.27 20.80 -16.62
CA THR A 970 18.88 21.19 -16.91
C THR A 970 18.67 21.54 -18.38
N TRP A 971 19.60 22.28 -19.00
CA TRP A 971 19.46 22.70 -20.40
C TRP A 971 19.51 21.54 -21.40
N PRO A 972 20.47 20.58 -21.33
CA PRO A 972 20.43 19.41 -22.21
C PRO A 972 19.13 18.62 -22.12
N ILE A 973 18.55 18.47 -20.93
CA ILE A 973 17.26 17.79 -20.76
C ILE A 973 16.14 18.55 -21.47
N ILE A 974 16.05 19.88 -21.29
CA ILE A 974 15.06 20.73 -21.98
C ILE A 974 15.15 20.53 -23.50
N VAL A 975 16.36 20.59 -24.05
CA VAL A 975 16.58 20.44 -25.49
C VAL A 975 16.27 19.02 -25.97
N HIS A 976 16.71 17.98 -25.26
CA HIS A 976 16.46 16.59 -25.66
C HIS A 976 14.96 16.26 -25.65
N THR A 977 14.26 16.66 -24.60
CA THR A 977 12.82 16.43 -24.47
C THR A 977 12.02 17.23 -25.49
N TRP A 978 12.41 18.49 -25.77
CA TRP A 978 11.82 19.29 -26.84
C TRP A 978 12.03 18.65 -28.23
N ARG A 979 13.24 18.17 -28.53
CA ARG A 979 13.54 17.48 -29.80
C ARG A 979 12.75 16.19 -29.94
N HIS A 980 12.64 15.40 -28.87
CA HIS A 980 11.81 14.20 -28.88
C HIS A 980 10.34 14.55 -29.13
N LEU A 981 9.77 15.52 -28.41
CA LEU A 981 8.41 15.98 -28.65
C LEU A 981 8.19 16.41 -30.10
N LYS A 982 9.08 17.24 -30.67
CA LYS A 982 9.01 17.62 -32.08
C LYS A 982 9.05 16.42 -33.02
N SER A 983 9.88 15.41 -32.74
CA SER A 983 9.96 14.20 -33.56
C SER A 983 8.67 13.37 -33.55
N GLN A 984 7.85 13.52 -32.51
CA GLN A 984 6.57 12.83 -32.38
C GLN A 984 5.39 13.63 -32.95
N TYR A 985 5.57 14.94 -33.19
CA TYR A 985 4.54 15.81 -33.71
C TYR A 985 4.28 15.58 -35.20
N ILE A 986 3.00 15.47 -35.57
CA ILE A 986 2.57 15.26 -36.97
C ILE A 986 2.05 16.58 -37.55
N ASP A 987 2.83 17.17 -38.44
CA ASP A 987 2.47 18.42 -39.16
C ASP A 987 1.87 18.16 -40.55
N THR A 988 2.00 16.92 -41.06
CA THR A 988 1.64 16.55 -42.42
C THR A 988 0.14 16.70 -42.68
N ILE A 989 -0.23 17.59 -43.60
CA ILE A 989 -1.62 17.98 -43.87
C ILE A 989 -2.52 16.79 -44.24
N SER A 990 -1.99 15.79 -44.96
CA SER A 990 -2.75 14.61 -45.38
C SER A 990 -2.87 13.53 -44.31
N ASP A 991 -2.14 13.63 -43.19
CA ASP A 991 -2.19 12.63 -42.14
C ASP A 991 -3.44 12.87 -41.25
N PRO A 992 -4.29 11.85 -41.03
CA PRO A 992 -5.49 12.00 -40.21
C PRO A 992 -5.20 12.40 -38.76
N MET A 993 -3.98 12.14 -38.29
CA MET A 993 -3.47 12.45 -36.94
C MET A 993 -2.70 13.79 -36.89
N ARG A 994 -2.78 14.64 -37.94
CA ARG A 994 -2.17 15.98 -37.94
C ARG A 994 -2.57 16.77 -36.70
N GLY A 995 -1.57 17.32 -36.00
CA GLY A 995 -1.72 18.10 -34.77
C GLY A 995 -1.56 17.27 -33.50
N SER A 996 -1.17 16.00 -33.61
CA SER A 996 -0.93 15.13 -32.45
C SER A 996 0.53 14.71 -32.34
N PHE A 997 0.95 14.28 -31.15
CA PHE A 997 2.28 13.76 -30.84
C PHE A 997 2.35 12.23 -30.99
N THR A 998 1.76 11.69 -32.05
CA THR A 998 1.55 10.23 -32.17
C THR A 998 2.42 9.56 -33.22
N ALA A 999 3.42 10.25 -33.80
CA ALA A 999 4.14 9.75 -34.98
C ALA A 999 4.71 8.32 -34.81
N GLY A 1000 5.26 7.99 -33.64
CA GLY A 1000 5.78 6.67 -33.30
C GLY A 1000 4.84 5.77 -32.49
N GLN A 1001 3.57 6.13 -32.34
CA GLN A 1001 2.57 5.31 -31.64
C GLN A 1001 2.02 4.17 -32.51
N PRO A 1002 1.54 3.07 -31.91
CA PRO A 1002 0.89 1.98 -32.63
C PRO A 1002 -0.26 2.45 -33.53
N THR A 1003 -0.44 1.80 -34.68
CA THR A 1003 -1.52 2.10 -35.62
C THR A 1003 -2.73 1.19 -35.42
N PHE A 1004 -3.95 1.71 -35.62
CA PHE A 1004 -5.18 0.93 -35.66
C PHE A 1004 -6.10 1.37 -36.82
N GLN A 1005 -7.05 0.51 -37.21
CA GLN A 1005 -8.02 0.82 -38.27
C GLN A 1005 -9.38 1.17 -37.67
N SER A 1006 -10.00 2.26 -38.12
CA SER A 1006 -11.39 2.58 -37.79
C SER A 1006 -12.07 3.27 -38.96
N GLY A 1007 -13.26 2.81 -39.34
CA GLY A 1007 -14.03 3.39 -40.46
C GLY A 1007 -13.28 3.41 -41.80
N GLY A 1008 -12.37 2.46 -42.03
CA GLY A 1008 -11.53 2.41 -43.23
C GLY A 1008 -10.36 3.42 -43.26
N THR A 1009 -10.11 4.12 -42.14
CA THR A 1009 -8.99 5.05 -41.97
C THR A 1009 -8.00 4.46 -40.96
N THR A 1010 -6.70 4.60 -41.25
CA THR A 1010 -5.62 4.24 -40.33
C THR A 1010 -5.33 5.39 -39.40
N TYR A 1011 -5.47 5.17 -38.10
CA TYR A 1011 -5.17 6.12 -37.04
C TYR A 1011 -3.97 5.62 -36.20
N ARG A 1012 -3.51 6.45 -35.27
CA ARG A 1012 -2.50 6.10 -34.28
C ARG A 1012 -3.07 6.23 -32.87
N GLU A 1013 -2.57 5.40 -31.97
CA GLU A 1013 -2.93 5.43 -30.55
C GLU A 1013 -2.65 6.81 -29.96
N ASN A 1014 -3.57 7.27 -29.11
CA ASN A 1014 -3.52 8.58 -28.49
C ASN A 1014 -4.32 8.55 -27.18
N PHE A 1015 -3.93 9.40 -26.24
CA PHE A 1015 -4.55 9.51 -24.91
C PHE A 1015 -4.80 10.98 -24.60
N ALA A 1016 -6.03 11.34 -24.21
CA ALA A 1016 -6.37 12.75 -23.97
C ALA A 1016 -5.49 13.36 -22.88
N PHE A 1017 -5.27 12.61 -21.80
CA PHE A 1017 -4.43 13.04 -20.68
C PHE A 1017 -2.99 13.41 -21.13
N TRP A 1018 -2.40 12.62 -22.03
CA TRP A 1018 -1.05 12.86 -22.54
C TRP A 1018 -0.98 14.13 -23.39
N VAL A 1019 -1.98 14.36 -24.25
CA VAL A 1019 -2.07 15.58 -25.07
C VAL A 1019 -2.12 16.82 -24.19
N PHE A 1020 -2.89 16.79 -23.10
CA PHE A 1020 -3.00 17.93 -22.20
C PHE A 1020 -1.70 18.23 -21.44
N GLU A 1021 -0.94 17.21 -21.01
CA GLU A 1021 0.38 17.42 -20.41
C GLU A 1021 1.41 17.98 -21.40
N GLN A 1022 1.33 17.58 -22.67
CA GLN A 1022 2.17 18.12 -23.74
C GLN A 1022 1.89 19.61 -23.97
N ILE A 1023 0.62 20.02 -23.99
CA ILE A 1023 0.21 21.43 -24.07
C ILE A 1023 0.81 22.23 -22.91
N GLU A 1024 0.68 21.76 -21.66
CA GLU A 1024 1.24 22.49 -20.50
C GLU A 1024 2.75 22.68 -20.59
N ALA A 1025 3.47 21.68 -21.07
CA ALA A 1025 4.91 21.76 -21.20
C ALA A 1025 5.33 22.77 -22.27
N ILE A 1026 4.61 22.83 -23.39
CA ILE A 1026 4.85 23.79 -24.47
C ILE A 1026 4.53 25.21 -24.01
N VAL A 1027 3.41 25.40 -23.29
CA VAL A 1027 3.05 26.70 -22.72
C VAL A 1027 4.14 27.18 -21.76
N LEU A 1028 4.56 26.32 -20.82
CA LEU A 1028 5.60 26.67 -19.85
C LEU A 1028 6.94 26.99 -20.54
N LEU A 1029 7.31 26.23 -21.56
CA LEU A 1029 8.52 26.48 -22.35
C LEU A 1029 8.44 27.83 -23.06
N TYR A 1030 7.30 28.14 -23.70
CA TYR A 1030 7.08 29.41 -24.37
C TYR A 1030 7.23 30.59 -23.41
N GLU A 1031 6.59 30.53 -22.24
CA GLU A 1031 6.65 31.59 -21.22
C GLU A 1031 8.07 31.76 -20.65
N SER A 1032 8.76 30.66 -20.38
CA SER A 1032 10.01 30.68 -19.61
C SER A 1032 11.27 30.84 -20.45
N ARG A 1033 11.21 30.65 -21.78
CA ARG A 1033 12.41 30.55 -22.66
C ARG A 1033 13.39 31.71 -22.52
N SER A 1034 12.92 32.93 -22.24
CA SER A 1034 13.77 34.12 -22.08
C SER A 1034 14.54 34.13 -20.76
N GLU A 1035 14.04 33.43 -19.75
CA GLU A 1035 14.59 33.39 -18.39
C GLU A 1035 15.48 32.17 -18.14
N LEU A 1036 15.43 31.17 -19.03
CA LEU A 1036 16.30 29.99 -18.93
C LEU A 1036 17.78 30.38 -18.98
N THR A 1037 18.52 29.86 -18.00
CA THR A 1037 19.97 29.94 -17.94
C THR A 1037 20.57 28.90 -18.88
N ILE A 1038 21.31 29.37 -19.88
CA ILE A 1038 22.01 28.53 -20.86
C ILE A 1038 23.40 28.19 -20.30
N PRO A 1039 23.90 26.95 -20.49
CA PRO A 1039 25.25 26.60 -20.07
C PRO A 1039 26.31 27.42 -20.83
N PRO A 1040 27.52 27.59 -20.26
CA PRO A 1040 28.65 28.14 -20.99
C PRO A 1040 28.91 27.33 -22.26
N CYS A 1041 29.37 28.00 -23.34
CA CYS A 1041 29.81 27.30 -24.53
C CYS A 1041 30.87 26.26 -24.19
N GLY A 1042 30.70 25.04 -24.72
CA GLY A 1042 31.68 23.98 -24.59
C GLY A 1042 31.08 22.58 -24.54
N LEU A 1043 30.07 22.35 -23.69
CA LEU A 1043 29.43 21.05 -23.55
C LEU A 1043 28.90 20.56 -24.89
N THR A 1044 29.53 19.55 -25.46
CA THR A 1044 29.12 19.03 -26.77
C THR A 1044 27.80 18.32 -26.60
N TYR A 1045 26.77 18.89 -27.21
CA TYR A 1045 25.46 18.30 -27.40
C TYR A 1045 25.63 16.95 -28.10
N LEU A 1046 25.03 15.89 -27.55
CA LEU A 1046 24.80 14.69 -28.32
C LEU A 1046 23.90 15.04 -29.52
N GLY A 1047 24.38 14.66 -30.71
CA GLY A 1047 23.58 14.48 -31.91
C GLY A 1047 22.78 15.69 -32.38
N THR A 1048 23.40 16.57 -33.16
CA THR A 1048 22.69 17.09 -34.35
C THR A 1048 22.65 15.95 -35.38
N PRO A 1049 21.47 15.65 -35.98
CA PRO A 1049 21.38 14.74 -37.12
C PRO A 1049 22.33 15.13 -38.26
#